data_AF-A0AAN6M6M7-F1
#
_entry.id   AF-A0AAN6M6M7-F1
#
_cell.length_a   1.000
_cell.length_b   1.000
_cell.length_c   1.000
_cell.angle_alpha   90.00
_cell.angle_beta   90.00
_cell.angle_gamma   90.00
#
_symmetry.space_group_name_H-M   'P 1'
#
loop_
_entity.id
_entity.type
_entity.pdbx_description
1 polymer ?
#
loop_
_entity_poly.entity_id
_entity_poly.type
_entity_poly.pdbx_seq_one_letter_code
_entity_poly.pdbx_strand_id
1 'polypeptide(L)'
;MSQTQQVEHTDSISSQDPNSEPQKKTKSRRPPNTAFRQQRLKAWQPILTPKTVLPIFFIVGIIFAPIGALLLYASSQVQEIALDYTHCSTDSPSIKIGSDDRPSTMPSKFVTTTFKSSDSQGVNAKWARGTRDYKWPSGVTKNTTVCLLEFTVPANINPPIYFYYRLTNFYQNHRRYVKSFDSQQLKGDYKSADDIQKGECEPLDLAPDGRPYYPCGLIANSMFNDSYSNLTALNGQDSMAFYNFTDHADRRCTSPNWADQYPKDGYDSTELPDLHTWEAFQVWMRTAGLPTFSKLAYRNDGEVLKSGTYQLEILDRFPADKYGGTKSVLITTRTVVGGKNPFLGIAYVVVGGLCILLGTIFTLTHLIKPRKLGDHTYLSWNNDQPSTATTTGRARPGDETLQGLHEGKIDGGSPAARAKRNDLLARAKDNSSAITVDAVFHIVAHPDKKEDITNDMPQAQLDALNNAYKDYGISFNLLNVTWNTNAKWAVGEKDDDTEMKKTLRQGTYRTLNLYFQTDLSGGVLGRCSLPSNVANGKSVPTVYYSDGCNLNANTMPDGSMDGYNAGKTAVHETGHWMGLLHTFEGYSCDGPGDYIDDTPFEKESTDGCPTAPKKQTCPNQKGGDAYDPIHNYMDYSTDACYEGFSQLQRERMHYMYNLYRDGS
;
A
#
# COMPACT_ATOMS: atom_id res chain seq x y z
N MET A 1 42.78 -1.38 -48.41
CA MET A 1 43.58 -0.20 -48.02
C MET A 1 42.72 1.05 -48.15
N SER A 2 43.07 2.11 -47.43
CA SER A 2 42.68 3.52 -47.64
C SER A 2 41.22 3.99 -47.51
N GLN A 3 41.11 5.01 -46.65
CA GLN A 3 40.51 6.33 -46.88
C GLN A 3 39.02 6.60 -46.59
N THR A 4 38.85 7.27 -45.44
CA THR A 4 38.48 8.70 -45.34
C THR A 4 37.24 9.19 -46.11
N GLN A 5 36.15 9.35 -45.34
CA GLN A 5 35.38 10.59 -45.17
C GLN A 5 35.31 11.58 -46.35
N GLN A 6 34.11 11.77 -46.89
CA GLN A 6 33.66 13.07 -47.37
C GLN A 6 32.18 13.26 -47.05
N VAL A 7 31.84 14.46 -46.55
CA VAL A 7 30.48 14.94 -46.32
C VAL A 7 30.24 15.99 -47.38
N GLU A 8 29.09 15.97 -48.06
CA GLU A 8 28.63 17.18 -48.73
C GLU A 8 27.10 17.25 -48.84
N HIS A 9 26.62 18.49 -48.94
CA HIS A 9 25.24 18.87 -48.69
C HIS A 9 24.33 18.68 -49.91
N THR A 10 23.03 18.65 -49.64
CA THR A 10 21.97 18.85 -50.65
C THR A 10 22.04 20.25 -51.24
N ASP A 11 22.09 20.38 -52.57
CA ASP A 11 21.45 21.51 -53.24
C ASP A 11 21.05 21.26 -54.71
N SER A 12 19.77 21.50 -54.98
CA SER A 12 19.21 22.27 -56.11
C SER A 12 19.68 22.08 -57.57
N ILE A 13 18.73 21.56 -58.38
CA ILE A 13 18.35 22.02 -59.74
C ILE A 13 19.12 21.54 -61.00
N SER A 14 18.32 21.21 -62.03
CA SER A 14 18.63 21.03 -63.47
C SER A 14 19.25 19.70 -63.94
N SER A 15 18.41 18.82 -64.48
CA SER A 15 18.30 18.69 -65.96
C SER A 15 17.15 17.74 -66.33
N GLN A 16 16.37 18.12 -67.35
CA GLN A 16 15.40 17.22 -67.98
C GLN A 16 16.11 16.40 -69.05
N ASP A 17 16.10 15.07 -68.93
CA ASP A 17 16.49 14.14 -70.00
C ASP A 17 15.26 13.28 -70.37
N PRO A 18 14.72 13.36 -71.61
CA PRO A 18 13.48 12.67 -71.96
C PRO A 18 13.62 11.16 -72.20
N ASN A 19 14.83 10.61 -72.26
CA ASN A 19 15.09 9.22 -72.70
C ASN A 19 15.80 8.36 -71.64
N SER A 20 15.31 8.41 -70.40
CA SER A 20 15.72 7.51 -69.32
C SER A 20 14.57 6.58 -68.94
N GLU A 21 14.56 5.35 -69.46
CA GLU A 21 13.64 4.31 -68.96
C GLU A 21 13.91 4.07 -67.47
N PRO A 22 12.89 4.10 -66.59
CA PRO A 22 13.11 3.89 -65.17
C PRO A 22 13.50 2.43 -64.93
N GLN A 23 14.79 2.18 -64.69
CA GLN A 23 15.29 0.86 -64.28
C GLN A 23 14.45 0.33 -63.13
N LYS A 24 13.77 -0.79 -63.41
CA LYS A 24 12.77 -1.41 -62.53
C LYS A 24 13.45 -1.92 -61.26
N LYS A 25 13.52 -1.08 -60.22
CA LYS A 25 14.15 -1.40 -58.93
C LYS A 25 13.68 -2.77 -58.44
N THR A 26 14.58 -3.75 -58.45
CA THR A 26 14.31 -5.09 -57.94
C THR A 26 13.93 -5.00 -56.47
N LYS A 27 12.72 -5.46 -56.13
CA LYS A 27 12.19 -5.43 -54.76
C LYS A 27 12.97 -6.40 -53.86
N SER A 28 14.11 -5.95 -53.36
CA SER A 28 14.89 -6.68 -52.36
C SER A 28 14.10 -6.79 -51.07
N ARG A 29 13.86 -8.03 -50.61
CA ARG A 29 13.28 -8.33 -49.29
C ARG A 29 14.34 -8.32 -48.16
N ARG A 30 15.60 -7.99 -48.46
CA ARG A 30 16.67 -7.99 -47.46
C ARG A 30 16.41 -6.90 -46.41
N PRO A 31 16.36 -7.23 -45.11
CA PRO A 31 16.16 -6.22 -44.07
C PRO A 31 17.32 -5.21 -44.05
N PRO A 32 17.08 -3.93 -43.69
CA PRO A 32 18.14 -2.94 -43.61
C PRO A 32 19.27 -3.36 -42.67
N ASN A 33 20.51 -3.21 -43.14
CA ASN A 33 21.73 -3.55 -42.40
C ASN A 33 22.12 -2.42 -41.42
N THR A 34 21.21 -2.05 -40.52
CA THR A 34 21.43 -1.00 -39.51
C THR A 34 21.73 -1.62 -38.15
N ALA A 35 22.54 -0.93 -37.32
CA ALA A 35 22.91 -1.42 -35.98
C ALA A 35 21.70 -1.80 -35.11
N PHE A 36 20.60 -1.05 -35.22
CA PHE A 36 19.34 -1.35 -34.54
C PHE A 36 18.69 -2.65 -35.06
N ARG A 37 18.42 -2.77 -36.37
CA ARG A 37 17.75 -3.94 -36.95
C ARG A 37 18.57 -5.22 -36.92
N GLN A 38 19.90 -5.10 -36.81
CA GLN A 38 20.82 -6.23 -36.73
C GLN A 38 21.24 -6.57 -35.29
N GLN A 39 20.64 -5.93 -34.28
CA GLN A 39 20.97 -6.09 -32.85
C GLN A 39 22.46 -5.84 -32.51
N ARG A 40 23.11 -4.97 -33.28
CA ARG A 40 24.51 -4.52 -33.12
C ARG A 40 24.58 -3.10 -32.55
N LEU A 41 23.63 -2.74 -31.69
CA LEU A 41 23.70 -1.50 -30.94
C LEU A 41 24.96 -1.49 -30.06
N LYS A 42 25.49 -0.29 -29.80
CA LYS A 42 26.60 -0.12 -28.86
C LYS A 42 26.11 -0.38 -27.43
N ALA A 43 26.18 -1.63 -27.00
CA ALA A 43 25.86 -2.05 -25.64
C ALA A 43 27.10 -2.03 -24.75
N TRP A 44 26.89 -1.79 -23.45
CA TRP A 44 27.88 -2.07 -22.41
C TRP A 44 27.38 -3.26 -21.60
N GLN A 45 28.21 -4.30 -21.48
CA GLN A 45 27.91 -5.49 -20.68
C GLN A 45 28.74 -5.44 -19.39
N PRO A 46 28.13 -5.16 -18.22
CA PRO A 46 28.84 -5.09 -16.95
C PRO A 46 29.21 -6.50 -16.46
N ILE A 47 30.39 -6.99 -16.88
CA ILE A 47 30.94 -8.23 -16.33
C ILE A 47 31.37 -7.97 -14.88
N LEU A 48 30.66 -8.57 -13.93
CA LEU A 48 30.93 -8.46 -12.50
C LEU A 48 32.21 -9.24 -12.16
N THR A 49 33.32 -8.53 -12.01
CA THR A 49 34.61 -9.10 -11.59
C THR A 49 34.98 -8.64 -10.19
N PRO A 50 35.81 -9.38 -9.43
CA PRO A 50 36.31 -8.90 -8.14
C PRO A 50 36.97 -7.52 -8.22
N LYS A 51 37.64 -7.20 -9.34
CA LYS A 51 38.28 -5.90 -9.57
C LYS A 51 37.29 -4.74 -9.76
N THR A 52 36.07 -5.00 -10.23
CA THR A 52 35.03 -3.97 -10.41
C THR A 52 34.08 -3.91 -9.21
N VAL A 53 33.75 -5.06 -8.61
CA VAL A 53 32.75 -5.17 -7.54
C VAL A 53 33.31 -4.86 -6.15
N LEU A 54 34.52 -5.36 -5.80
CA LEU A 54 35.07 -5.14 -4.45
C LEU A 54 35.27 -3.65 -4.12
N PRO A 55 35.81 -2.79 -5.02
CA PRO A 55 35.92 -1.37 -4.74
C PRO A 55 34.57 -0.69 -4.49
N ILE A 56 33.49 -1.10 -5.19
CA ILE A 56 32.15 -0.52 -5.00
C ILE A 56 31.64 -0.77 -3.58
N PHE A 57 31.81 -1.99 -3.04
CA PHE A 57 31.42 -2.30 -1.66
C PHE A 57 32.14 -1.40 -0.63
N PHE A 58 33.45 -1.19 -0.78
CA PHE A 58 34.19 -0.31 0.12
C PHE A 58 33.86 1.17 -0.09
N ILE A 59 33.67 1.64 -1.33
CA ILE A 59 33.28 3.02 -1.64
C ILE A 59 31.91 3.35 -1.03
N VAL A 60 30.90 2.49 -1.24
CA VAL A 60 29.56 2.67 -0.64
C VAL A 60 29.66 2.66 0.88
N GLY A 61 30.42 1.73 1.48
CA GLY A 61 30.64 1.68 2.92
C GLY A 61 31.28 2.94 3.51
N ILE A 62 32.36 3.41 2.88
CA ILE A 62 33.12 4.61 3.29
C ILE A 62 32.31 5.90 3.11
N ILE A 63 31.37 5.96 2.17
CA ILE A 63 30.48 7.11 1.99
C ILE A 63 29.28 7.04 2.94
N PHE A 64 28.65 5.88 3.09
CA PHE A 64 27.39 5.74 3.83
C PHE A 64 27.60 5.80 5.35
N ALA A 65 28.69 5.26 5.89
CA ALA A 65 28.93 5.27 7.34
C ALA A 65 29.12 6.69 7.92
N PRO A 66 29.95 7.59 7.32
CA PRO A 66 30.05 8.99 7.77
C PRO A 66 28.75 9.78 7.58
N ILE A 67 28.03 9.57 6.47
CA ILE A 67 26.72 10.20 6.26
C ILE A 67 25.73 9.75 7.34
N GLY A 68 25.64 8.44 7.61
CA GLY A 68 24.79 7.91 8.67
C GLY A 68 25.15 8.44 10.06
N ALA A 69 26.44 8.53 10.38
CA ALA A 69 26.92 9.12 11.63
C ALA A 69 26.58 10.63 11.74
N LEU A 70 26.69 11.40 10.65
CA LEU A 70 26.30 12.80 10.61
C LEU A 70 24.78 12.99 10.77
N LEU A 71 23.97 12.12 10.15
CA LEU A 71 22.52 12.11 10.31
C LEU A 71 22.09 11.74 11.73
N LEU A 72 22.76 10.77 12.37
CA LEU A 72 22.57 10.44 13.79
C LEU A 72 22.92 11.61 14.69
N TYR A 73 24.05 12.27 14.45
CA TYR A 73 24.48 13.45 15.19
C TYR A 73 23.50 14.62 15.03
N ALA A 74 23.02 14.89 13.81
CA ALA A 74 21.99 15.89 13.56
C ALA A 74 20.69 15.55 14.32
N SER A 75 20.22 14.30 14.24
CA SER A 75 19.04 13.86 15.00
C SER A 75 19.22 13.93 16.51
N SER A 76 20.44 13.89 17.05
CA SER A 76 20.71 14.02 18.50
C SER A 76 20.89 15.47 18.97
N GLN A 77 21.00 16.44 18.05
CA GLN A 77 20.93 17.87 18.40
C GLN A 77 19.49 18.39 18.58
N VAL A 78 18.48 17.65 18.14
CA VAL A 78 17.07 18.05 18.31
C VAL A 78 16.67 17.98 19.78
N GLN A 79 16.19 19.10 20.30
CA GLN A 79 15.57 19.20 21.62
C GLN A 79 14.05 19.04 21.48
N GLU A 80 13.42 18.35 22.42
CA GLU A 80 12.00 17.99 22.34
C GLU A 80 11.35 17.87 23.73
N ILE A 81 10.16 18.47 23.89
CA ILE A 81 9.24 18.23 25.01
C ILE A 81 7.90 17.83 24.41
N ALA A 82 7.38 16.66 24.80
CA ALA A 82 6.03 16.23 24.49
C ALA A 82 5.25 15.90 25.78
N LEU A 83 4.07 16.52 25.94
CA LEU A 83 3.18 16.32 27.09
C LEU A 83 1.82 15.84 26.60
N ASP A 84 1.42 14.62 26.99
CA ASP A 84 0.13 14.02 26.65
C ASP A 84 -0.96 14.46 27.63
N TYR A 85 -1.88 15.31 27.17
CA TYR A 85 -2.92 15.90 28.00
C TYR A 85 -4.31 15.30 27.73
N THR A 86 -4.39 14.17 27.02
CA THR A 86 -5.65 13.50 26.62
C THR A 86 -6.63 13.32 27.76
N HIS A 87 -6.13 12.91 28.92
CA HIS A 87 -6.92 12.60 30.12
C HIS A 87 -6.92 13.74 31.14
N CYS A 88 -6.56 14.97 30.75
CA CYS A 88 -6.50 16.09 31.68
C CYS A 88 -7.88 16.40 32.28
N SER A 89 -8.93 16.29 31.49
CA SER A 89 -10.32 16.42 31.92
C SER A 89 -10.77 15.37 32.95
N THR A 90 -10.15 14.17 33.01
CA THR A 90 -10.54 13.07 33.91
C THR A 90 -9.58 12.86 35.09
N ASP A 91 -8.28 12.82 34.82
CA ASP A 91 -7.24 12.29 35.72
C ASP A 91 -6.54 13.40 36.54
N SER A 92 -6.60 14.66 36.09
CA SER A 92 -5.92 15.78 36.74
C SER A 92 -6.77 16.40 37.87
N PRO A 93 -6.15 17.01 38.90
CA PRO A 93 -6.87 17.63 40.01
C PRO A 93 -7.65 18.86 39.53
N SER A 94 -8.81 19.11 40.15
CA SER A 94 -9.60 20.30 39.88
C SER A 94 -9.09 21.50 40.69
N ILE A 95 -8.81 22.62 40.02
CA ILE A 95 -8.38 23.88 40.63
C ILE A 95 -9.22 25.05 40.14
N LYS A 96 -9.17 26.20 40.83
CA LYS A 96 -9.68 27.47 40.30
C LYS A 96 -8.61 28.13 39.43
N ILE A 97 -8.86 28.24 38.13
CA ILE A 97 -7.94 28.92 37.20
C ILE A 97 -7.78 30.39 37.60
N GLY A 98 -6.54 30.86 37.74
CA GLY A 98 -6.22 32.21 38.20
C GLY A 98 -6.22 32.40 39.72
N SER A 99 -6.18 31.31 40.50
CA SER A 99 -5.95 31.34 41.96
C SER A 99 -4.56 30.78 42.31
N ASP A 100 -4.19 30.84 43.60
CA ASP A 100 -2.94 30.26 44.13
C ASP A 100 -2.93 28.71 44.18
N ASP A 101 -4.03 28.04 43.77
CA ASP A 101 -4.13 26.59 43.67
C ASP A 101 -3.06 26.02 42.71
N ARG A 102 -2.18 25.14 43.20
CA ARG A 102 -1.05 24.62 42.42
C ARG A 102 -1.36 23.32 41.69
N PRO A 103 -0.90 23.12 40.45
CA PRO A 103 -1.07 21.86 39.73
C PRO A 103 -0.25 20.72 40.34
N SER A 104 -0.74 19.49 40.17
CA SER A 104 -0.10 18.26 40.69
C SER A 104 0.90 17.67 39.70
N THR A 105 1.88 16.89 40.17
CA THR A 105 2.84 16.20 39.30
C THR A 105 2.15 15.32 38.25
N MET A 106 2.54 15.50 36.99
CA MET A 106 2.04 14.73 35.86
C MET A 106 2.68 13.32 35.85
N PRO A 107 1.91 12.23 35.62
CA PRO A 107 2.47 10.89 35.48
C PRO A 107 3.54 10.81 34.38
N SER A 108 4.69 10.19 34.68
CA SER A 108 5.84 10.10 33.76
C SER A 108 5.52 9.47 32.41
N LYS A 109 4.54 8.55 32.35
CA LYS A 109 4.01 7.95 31.10
C LYS A 109 3.48 8.99 30.09
N PHE A 110 3.10 10.18 30.54
CA PHE A 110 2.57 11.26 29.70
C PHE A 110 3.65 12.30 29.33
N VAL A 111 4.89 12.15 29.82
CA VAL A 111 5.99 13.10 29.61
C VAL A 111 7.08 12.41 28.80
N THR A 112 7.30 12.85 27.56
CA THR A 112 8.38 12.34 26.70
C THR A 112 9.29 13.49 26.32
N THR A 113 10.59 13.39 26.63
CA THR A 113 11.53 14.50 26.43
C THR A 113 12.87 14.07 25.86
N THR A 114 13.51 14.98 25.14
CA THR A 114 14.84 14.82 24.55
C THR A 114 15.66 16.07 24.81
N PHE A 115 16.68 15.94 25.64
CA PHE A 115 17.68 16.96 25.93
C PHE A 115 19.08 16.33 25.92
N LYS A 116 20.13 17.13 26.02
CA LYS A 116 21.49 16.60 26.08
C LYS A 116 21.73 16.01 27.47
N SER A 117 22.54 14.96 27.57
CA SER A 117 22.79 14.26 28.85
C SER A 117 23.45 15.14 29.94
N SER A 118 23.94 16.32 29.57
CA SER A 118 24.39 17.40 30.48
C SER A 118 23.25 18.07 31.25
N ASP A 119 22.02 17.97 30.76
CA ASP A 119 20.87 18.79 31.17
C ASP A 119 20.14 18.06 32.32
N SER A 120 20.86 17.89 33.43
CA SER A 120 20.66 16.83 34.45
C SER A 120 19.41 16.91 35.32
N GLN A 121 18.57 17.95 35.18
CA GLN A 121 17.34 18.08 35.98
C GLN A 121 16.11 17.41 35.36
N GLY A 122 16.19 16.99 34.09
CA GLY A 122 15.05 16.45 33.36
C GLY A 122 13.91 17.48 33.20
N VAL A 123 12.72 17.00 32.86
CA VAL A 123 11.52 17.84 32.75
C VAL A 123 10.53 17.42 33.82
N ASN A 124 10.41 18.25 34.86
CA ASN A 124 9.28 18.16 35.76
C ASN A 124 8.07 18.76 35.05
N ALA A 125 6.99 17.99 34.94
CA ALA A 125 5.71 18.48 34.43
C ALA A 125 4.64 18.28 35.50
N LYS A 126 3.73 19.24 35.58
CA LYS A 126 2.55 19.23 36.44
C LYS A 126 1.33 19.60 35.62
N TRP A 127 0.17 19.16 36.09
CA TRP A 127 -1.10 19.38 35.45
C TRP A 127 -2.26 19.56 36.43
N ALA A 128 -3.28 20.27 35.98
CA ALA A 128 -4.57 20.42 36.64
C ALA A 128 -5.66 20.78 35.62
N ARG A 129 -6.92 20.61 36.01
CA ARG A 129 -8.08 21.06 35.25
C ARG A 129 -8.81 22.17 35.98
N GLY A 130 -9.44 23.05 35.24
CA GLY A 130 -10.47 23.94 35.73
C GLY A 130 -11.51 24.21 34.65
N THR A 131 -12.38 25.18 34.89
CA THR A 131 -13.45 25.55 33.96
C THR A 131 -13.41 27.05 33.71
N ARG A 132 -13.57 27.46 32.44
CA ARG A 132 -13.71 28.86 32.04
C ARG A 132 -14.86 28.96 31.05
N ASP A 133 -15.69 29.99 31.19
CA ASP A 133 -16.69 30.30 30.18
C ASP A 133 -16.00 30.86 28.94
N TYR A 134 -16.08 30.13 27.84
CA TYR A 134 -15.53 30.55 26.55
C TYR A 134 -16.65 31.12 25.69
N LYS A 135 -16.48 32.38 25.28
CA LYS A 135 -17.38 33.05 24.34
C LYS A 135 -16.80 32.93 22.92
N TRP A 136 -17.53 32.26 22.04
CA TRP A 136 -17.21 32.15 20.63
C TRP A 136 -17.46 33.49 19.90
N PRO A 137 -16.86 33.71 18.71
CA PRO A 137 -17.13 34.90 17.89
C PRO A 137 -18.62 35.14 17.60
N SER A 138 -19.37 34.04 17.37
CA SER A 138 -20.83 33.98 17.22
C SER A 138 -21.65 34.39 18.46
N GLY A 139 -21.00 34.79 19.55
CA GLY A 139 -21.65 35.19 20.79
C GLY A 139 -22.10 34.04 21.70
N VAL A 140 -22.05 32.79 21.23
CA VAL A 140 -22.34 31.60 22.05
C VAL A 140 -21.32 31.49 23.18
N THR A 141 -21.78 31.37 24.43
CA THR A 141 -20.93 31.13 25.60
C THR A 141 -21.09 29.71 26.09
N LYS A 142 -19.98 28.97 26.23
CA LYS A 142 -19.96 27.58 26.68
C LYS A 142 -18.91 27.39 27.77
N ASN A 143 -19.32 26.81 28.90
CA ASN A 143 -18.39 26.43 29.96
C ASN A 143 -17.47 25.32 29.42
N THR A 144 -16.16 25.61 29.38
CA THR A 144 -15.15 24.79 28.71
C THR A 144 -14.07 24.38 29.70
N THR A 145 -13.61 23.13 29.61
CA THR A 145 -12.49 22.64 30.44
C THR A 145 -11.20 23.31 30.01
N VAL A 146 -10.49 23.89 30.99
CA VAL A 146 -9.13 24.39 30.83
C VAL A 146 -8.19 23.35 31.42
N CYS A 147 -7.30 22.78 30.60
CA CYS A 147 -6.16 22.03 31.08
C CYS A 147 -4.99 22.99 31.32
N LEU A 148 -4.50 23.07 32.55
CA LEU A 148 -3.33 23.83 32.94
C LEU A 148 -2.12 22.89 32.94
N LEU A 149 -1.11 23.17 32.12
CA LEU A 149 0.19 22.47 32.14
C LEU A 149 1.28 23.42 32.65
N GLU A 150 2.03 22.99 33.66
CA GLU A 150 3.23 23.66 34.15
C GLU A 150 4.42 22.73 33.88
N PHE A 151 5.48 23.18 33.19
CA PHE A 151 6.63 22.34 32.89
C PHE A 151 7.96 23.09 32.90
N THR A 152 9.02 22.41 33.31
CA THR A 152 10.39 22.96 33.33
C THR A 152 11.11 22.68 32.01
N VAL A 153 11.61 23.72 31.36
CA VAL A 153 12.57 23.67 30.25
C VAL A 153 13.97 23.65 30.87
N PRO A 154 14.76 22.56 30.75
CA PRO A 154 16.00 22.40 31.52
C PRO A 154 17.18 23.20 30.93
N ALA A 155 17.21 23.38 29.61
CA ALA A 155 18.26 24.09 28.90
C ALA A 155 17.66 25.03 27.85
N ASN A 156 18.36 26.12 27.53
CA ASN A 156 17.91 27.09 26.54
C ASN A 156 17.69 26.41 25.18
N ILE A 157 16.54 26.70 24.56
CA ILE A 157 16.16 26.23 23.22
C ILE A 157 16.25 27.41 22.26
N ASN A 158 17.16 27.32 21.29
CA ASN A 158 17.39 28.39 20.31
C ASN A 158 16.34 28.36 19.18
N PRO A 159 16.02 29.51 18.56
CA PRO A 159 15.17 29.54 17.38
C PRO A 159 15.83 28.83 16.17
N PRO A 160 15.04 28.28 15.23
CA PRO A 160 13.58 28.29 15.19
C PRO A 160 12.93 27.23 16.11
N ILE A 161 12.01 27.69 16.96
CA ILE A 161 11.22 26.84 17.88
C ILE A 161 9.86 26.59 17.24
N TYR A 162 9.41 25.34 17.27
CA TYR A 162 8.13 24.93 16.71
C TYR A 162 7.25 24.31 17.80
N PHE A 163 5.98 24.72 17.83
CA PHE A 163 4.94 24.17 18.68
C PHE A 163 3.94 23.41 17.81
N TYR A 164 3.86 22.10 18.02
CA TYR A 164 2.90 21.21 17.36
C TYR A 164 1.88 20.70 18.37
N TYR A 165 0.70 20.33 17.86
CA TYR A 165 -0.11 19.28 18.46
C TYR A 165 0.17 17.96 17.75
N ARG A 166 0.23 16.87 18.51
CA ARG A 166 0.35 15.49 18.01
C ARG A 166 -0.94 14.75 18.31
N LEU A 167 -1.52 14.13 17.28
CA LEU A 167 -2.63 13.19 17.42
C LEU A 167 -2.12 11.77 17.15
N THR A 168 -2.65 10.80 17.89
CA THR A 168 -2.47 9.37 17.65
C THR A 168 -3.81 8.71 17.32
N ASN A 169 -3.79 7.59 16.61
CA ASN A 169 -4.98 6.81 16.22
C ASN A 169 -6.04 7.59 15.41
N PHE A 170 -5.66 8.67 14.70
CA PHE A 170 -6.58 9.47 13.89
C PHE A 170 -6.28 9.30 12.39
N TYR A 171 -7.17 8.66 11.66
CA TYR A 171 -6.91 8.20 10.29
C TYR A 171 -7.19 9.25 9.21
N GLN A 172 -6.39 10.33 9.16
CA GLN A 172 -6.45 11.32 8.06
C GLN A 172 -6.15 10.70 6.68
N ASN A 173 -5.52 9.53 6.64
CA ASN A 173 -5.18 8.78 5.43
C ASN A 173 -6.29 7.81 4.95
N HIS A 174 -7.44 7.74 5.61
CA HIS A 174 -8.54 6.87 5.19
C HIS A 174 -9.12 7.31 3.83
N ARG A 175 -9.32 6.36 2.90
CA ARG A 175 -9.72 6.65 1.49
C ARG A 175 -10.90 7.62 1.35
N ARG A 176 -11.95 7.45 2.16
CA ARG A 176 -13.12 8.36 2.15
C ARG A 176 -12.80 9.72 2.78
N TYR A 177 -11.95 9.76 3.79
CA TYR A 177 -11.58 11.01 4.48
C TYR A 177 -10.75 11.92 3.55
N VAL A 178 -9.71 11.39 2.91
CA VAL A 178 -8.81 12.14 2.01
C VAL A 178 -9.55 12.79 0.83
N LYS A 179 -10.62 12.16 0.35
CA LYS A 179 -11.45 12.66 -0.76
C LYS A 179 -12.52 13.67 -0.34
N SER A 180 -12.89 13.71 0.94
CA SER A 180 -14.09 14.43 1.38
C SER A 180 -13.81 15.92 1.62
N PHE A 181 -13.72 16.66 0.51
CA PHE A 181 -13.68 18.11 0.38
C PHE A 181 -13.97 18.52 -1.09
N ASP A 182 -14.33 19.78 -1.34
CA ASP A 182 -14.43 20.33 -2.71
C ASP A 182 -13.31 21.33 -3.00
N SER A 183 -12.50 21.03 -4.03
CA SER A 183 -11.31 21.83 -4.36
C SER A 183 -11.58 23.20 -4.99
N GLN A 184 -12.78 23.43 -5.54
CA GLN A 184 -13.21 24.72 -6.08
C GLN A 184 -13.75 25.60 -4.96
N GLN A 185 -14.56 25.03 -4.07
CA GLN A 185 -15.05 25.68 -2.86
C GLN A 185 -13.89 26.23 -2.00
N LEU A 186 -12.81 25.45 -1.83
CA LEU A 186 -11.60 25.89 -1.10
C LEU A 186 -10.77 26.95 -1.84
N LYS A 187 -10.95 27.14 -3.15
CA LYS A 187 -10.34 28.25 -3.92
C LYS A 187 -11.14 29.55 -3.80
N GLY A 188 -12.30 29.51 -3.14
CA GLY A 188 -13.23 30.63 -3.01
C GLY A 188 -14.43 30.56 -3.96
N ASP A 189 -14.46 29.63 -4.91
CA ASP A 189 -15.57 29.51 -5.86
C ASP A 189 -16.90 29.29 -5.13
N TYR A 190 -17.97 29.86 -5.67
CA TYR A 190 -19.33 29.54 -5.24
C TYR A 190 -19.75 28.20 -5.86
N LYS A 191 -20.37 27.34 -5.05
CA LYS A 191 -20.83 26.01 -5.44
C LYS A 191 -22.26 25.84 -4.94
N SER A 192 -23.18 25.47 -5.83
CA SER A 192 -24.58 25.23 -5.46
C SER A 192 -24.73 23.93 -4.65
N ALA A 193 -25.90 23.71 -4.05
CA ALA A 193 -26.21 22.45 -3.37
C ALA A 193 -26.02 21.24 -4.31
N ASP A 194 -26.54 21.36 -5.54
CA ASP A 194 -26.37 20.40 -6.63
C ASP A 194 -24.90 20.10 -6.97
N ASP A 195 -24.04 21.12 -7.01
CA ASP A 195 -22.61 20.95 -7.32
C ASP A 195 -21.87 20.22 -6.19
N ILE A 196 -22.23 20.50 -4.95
CA ILE A 196 -21.63 19.93 -3.75
C ILE A 196 -22.07 18.48 -3.54
N GLN A 197 -23.35 18.18 -3.79
CA GLN A 197 -23.90 16.82 -3.71
C GLN A 197 -23.39 15.89 -4.82
N LYS A 198 -23.08 16.43 -6.01
CA LYS A 198 -22.42 15.68 -7.10
C LYS A 198 -20.90 15.55 -6.90
N GLY A 199 -20.34 16.20 -5.88
CA GLY A 199 -18.90 16.22 -5.57
C GLY A 199 -18.45 15.06 -4.66
N GLU A 200 -17.23 15.16 -4.13
CA GLU A 200 -16.69 14.16 -3.19
C GLU A 200 -16.96 14.49 -1.71
N CYS A 201 -17.73 15.55 -1.40
CA CYS A 201 -18.01 16.04 -0.05
C CYS A 201 -18.74 15.05 0.88
N GLU A 202 -19.30 13.95 0.37
CA GLU A 202 -20.04 12.96 1.17
C GLU A 202 -19.24 12.47 2.40
N PRO A 203 -19.89 12.23 3.56
CA PRO A 203 -21.33 12.41 3.84
C PRO A 203 -21.66 13.80 4.42
N LEU A 204 -20.81 14.80 4.19
CA LEU A 204 -20.96 16.18 4.71
C LEU A 204 -20.95 17.17 3.55
N ASP A 205 -21.86 16.93 2.62
CA ASP A 205 -22.20 17.74 1.46
C ASP A 205 -23.26 18.81 1.83
N LEU A 206 -24.44 18.39 2.30
CA LEU A 206 -25.58 19.26 2.58
C LEU A 206 -26.06 19.15 4.03
N ALA A 207 -26.53 20.27 4.57
CA ALA A 207 -27.25 20.32 5.84
C ALA A 207 -28.68 19.74 5.71
N PRO A 208 -29.33 19.34 6.81
CA PRO A 208 -30.69 18.76 6.79
C PRO A 208 -31.79 19.67 6.20
N ASP A 209 -31.51 20.96 6.04
CA ASP A 209 -32.39 21.96 5.41
C ASP A 209 -32.07 22.18 3.91
N GLY A 210 -31.16 21.40 3.34
CA GLY A 210 -30.75 21.46 1.93
C GLY A 210 -29.65 22.48 1.62
N ARG A 211 -29.13 23.23 2.59
CA ARG A 211 -28.07 24.22 2.36
C ARG A 211 -26.69 23.56 2.30
N PRO A 212 -25.80 23.93 1.36
CA PRO A 212 -24.47 23.32 1.26
C PRO A 212 -23.56 23.71 2.42
N TYR A 213 -22.81 22.73 2.94
CA TYR A 213 -21.79 23.00 3.96
C TYR A 213 -20.60 23.76 3.37
N TYR A 214 -20.08 24.72 4.15
CA TYR A 214 -18.87 25.47 3.85
C TYR A 214 -17.96 25.55 5.09
N PRO A 215 -16.68 25.16 4.98
CA PRO A 215 -16.16 24.21 3.99
C PRO A 215 -16.83 22.83 4.14
N CYS A 216 -17.11 22.17 3.03
CA CYS A 216 -17.74 20.85 3.00
C CYS A 216 -16.78 19.73 3.46
N GLY A 217 -17.35 18.57 3.78
CA GLY A 217 -16.62 17.31 3.87
C GLY A 217 -15.98 16.98 5.24
N LEU A 218 -15.55 15.72 5.36
CA LEU A 218 -15.04 15.13 6.60
C LEU A 218 -13.76 15.80 7.11
N ILE A 219 -12.90 16.28 6.20
CA ILE A 219 -11.63 16.90 6.59
C ILE A 219 -11.92 18.19 7.36
N ALA A 220 -12.69 19.10 6.77
CA ALA A 220 -13.10 20.35 7.40
C ALA A 220 -13.86 20.13 8.71
N ASN A 221 -14.92 19.31 8.69
CA ASN A 221 -15.77 19.07 9.85
C ASN A 221 -15.01 18.57 11.09
N SER A 222 -14.00 17.71 10.89
CA SER A 222 -13.23 17.12 11.97
C SER A 222 -12.03 17.95 12.42
N MET A 223 -11.95 19.23 12.03
CA MET A 223 -10.86 20.14 12.39
C MET A 223 -10.53 20.12 13.88
N PHE A 224 -9.25 19.94 14.17
CA PHE A 224 -8.73 20.01 15.52
C PHE A 224 -8.95 21.40 16.12
N ASN A 225 -9.64 21.46 17.27
CA ASN A 225 -10.21 22.68 17.81
C ASN A 225 -9.83 22.98 19.27
N ASP A 226 -8.82 22.33 19.86
CA ASP A 226 -8.24 22.86 21.10
C ASP A 226 -7.59 24.23 20.81
N SER A 227 -7.52 25.09 21.83
CA SER A 227 -6.81 26.37 21.72
C SER A 227 -5.80 26.53 22.85
N TYR A 228 -4.65 27.11 22.53
CA TYR A 228 -3.48 27.18 23.38
C TYR A 228 -3.22 28.64 23.77
N SER A 229 -2.85 28.90 25.02
CA SER A 229 -2.35 30.22 25.43
C SER A 229 -0.91 30.45 24.96
N ASN A 230 -0.47 31.69 25.10
CA ASN A 230 0.96 32.00 25.14
C ASN A 230 1.65 31.26 26.29
N LEU A 231 2.95 30.98 26.13
CA LEU A 231 3.78 30.42 27.20
C LEU A 231 4.21 31.54 28.14
N THR A 232 3.77 31.46 29.39
CA THR A 232 4.09 32.43 30.45
C THR A 232 5.15 31.85 31.38
N ALA A 233 6.29 32.52 31.54
CA ALA A 233 7.32 32.12 32.49
C ALA A 233 6.88 32.43 33.93
N LEU A 234 7.01 31.45 34.85
CA LEU A 234 6.61 31.64 36.26
C LEU A 234 7.63 32.46 37.08
N ASN A 235 8.86 32.60 36.58
CA ASN A 235 9.98 33.23 37.30
C ASN A 235 10.52 34.52 36.63
N GLY A 236 9.81 35.12 35.67
CA GLY A 236 10.29 36.34 34.98
C GLY A 236 9.30 36.95 33.99
N GLN A 237 9.54 38.21 33.58
CA GLN A 237 8.63 39.01 32.75
C GLN A 237 8.51 38.58 31.26
N ASP A 238 9.27 37.60 30.79
CA ASP A 238 9.20 37.14 29.40
C ASP A 238 7.96 36.27 29.16
N SER A 239 6.99 36.81 28.42
CA SER A 239 5.88 36.05 27.83
C SER A 239 6.12 35.91 26.34
N MET A 240 6.33 34.68 25.85
CA MET A 240 6.43 34.47 24.40
C MET A 240 5.04 34.61 23.78
N ALA A 241 4.82 35.70 23.04
CA ALA A 241 3.59 35.90 22.29
C ALA A 241 3.59 35.04 21.02
N PHE A 242 2.63 34.13 20.91
CA PHE A 242 2.31 33.49 19.64
C PHE A 242 1.42 34.42 18.80
N TYR A 243 1.53 34.30 17.48
CA TYR A 243 0.91 35.22 16.52
C TYR A 243 -0.62 35.27 16.64
N ASN A 244 -1.16 36.47 16.45
CA ASN A 244 -2.59 36.77 16.52
C ASN A 244 -3.15 36.94 15.10
N PHE A 245 -4.31 36.37 14.80
CA PHE A 245 -4.92 36.36 13.46
C PHE A 245 -6.23 37.18 13.43
N THR A 246 -6.48 37.87 12.32
CA THR A 246 -7.64 38.76 12.12
C THR A 246 -8.61 38.23 11.06
N ASP A 247 -9.87 38.69 11.11
CA ASP A 247 -11.05 37.96 10.62
C ASP A 247 -12.02 38.89 9.86
N HIS A 248 -12.51 38.51 8.67
CA HIS A 248 -13.57 39.17 7.88
C HIS A 248 -14.22 38.21 6.83
N ALA A 249 -15.48 38.45 6.42
CA ALA A 249 -16.45 37.38 6.05
C ALA A 249 -17.30 37.59 4.74
N ASP A 250 -17.93 36.50 4.21
CA ASP A 250 -19.12 36.51 3.29
C ASP A 250 -19.88 35.15 3.04
N ARG A 251 -21.22 35.09 3.28
CA ARG A 251 -22.26 34.32 2.50
C ARG A 251 -22.56 32.78 2.54
N ARG A 252 -22.29 31.92 3.55
CA ARG A 252 -22.45 30.40 3.41
C ARG A 252 -23.06 29.65 4.66
N CYS A 253 -22.95 28.32 4.84
CA CYS A 253 -23.48 27.52 6.01
C CYS A 253 -22.45 26.59 6.72
N THR A 254 -22.65 26.25 8.01
CA THR A 254 -21.63 25.71 8.94
C THR A 254 -21.64 24.18 9.08
N SER A 255 -20.48 23.53 9.22
CA SER A 255 -20.37 22.08 9.41
C SER A 255 -20.84 21.60 10.80
N PRO A 256 -21.37 20.38 11.01
CA PRO A 256 -22.01 19.97 12.27
C PRO A 256 -21.14 20.11 13.54
N ASN A 257 -19.86 19.79 13.48
CA ASN A 257 -18.95 19.95 14.63
C ASN A 257 -18.51 21.39 14.87
N TRP A 258 -18.79 22.29 13.92
CA TRP A 258 -18.51 23.73 14.00
C TRP A 258 -19.73 24.51 14.53
N ALA A 259 -20.85 23.84 14.82
CA ALA A 259 -22.10 24.45 15.29
C ALA A 259 -22.04 25.07 16.72
N ASP A 260 -20.98 24.80 17.49
CA ASP A 260 -20.66 25.54 18.72
C ASP A 260 -19.93 26.86 18.41
N GLN A 261 -19.10 26.88 17.35
CA GLN A 261 -18.30 28.04 16.94
C GLN A 261 -19.13 29.06 16.16
N TYR A 262 -20.07 28.58 15.35
CA TYR A 262 -20.96 29.36 14.49
C TYR A 262 -22.39 28.84 14.61
N PRO A 263 -23.43 29.69 14.58
CA PRO A 263 -24.80 29.26 14.89
C PRO A 263 -25.33 28.19 13.93
N LYS A 264 -26.28 27.37 14.40
CA LYS A 264 -26.94 26.33 13.59
C LYS A 264 -27.71 26.87 12.39
N ASP A 265 -28.13 28.14 12.45
CA ASP A 265 -28.92 28.76 11.39
C ASP A 265 -28.07 29.18 10.18
N GLY A 266 -26.77 28.87 10.19
CA GLY A 266 -25.80 29.19 9.12
C GLY A 266 -24.89 30.34 9.53
N TYR A 267 -24.07 30.81 8.58
CA TYR A 267 -23.28 32.01 8.79
C TYR A 267 -24.04 33.25 8.29
N ASP A 268 -24.11 34.31 9.09
CA ASP A 268 -24.46 35.63 8.56
C ASP A 268 -23.25 36.27 7.83
N SER A 269 -23.46 37.31 7.00
CA SER A 269 -22.42 37.95 6.17
C SER A 269 -21.21 38.46 6.95
N THR A 270 -21.32 38.59 8.27
CA THR A 270 -20.28 39.08 9.17
C THR A 270 -19.52 37.96 9.90
N GLU A 271 -19.87 36.68 9.73
CA GLU A 271 -19.38 35.58 10.58
C GLU A 271 -18.61 34.45 9.86
N LEU A 272 -18.31 34.58 8.56
CA LEU A 272 -17.62 33.51 7.84
C LEU A 272 -16.11 33.51 8.01
N PRO A 273 -15.51 32.31 8.17
CA PRO A 273 -14.07 32.16 8.19
C PRO A 273 -13.48 32.45 6.81
N ASP A 274 -12.54 33.38 6.78
CA ASP A 274 -11.61 33.51 5.66
C ASP A 274 -10.60 32.34 5.68
N LEU A 275 -10.83 31.36 4.81
CA LEU A 275 -9.96 30.19 4.67
C LEU A 275 -8.56 30.53 4.12
N HIS A 276 -8.38 31.70 3.50
CA HIS A 276 -7.10 32.16 2.96
C HIS A 276 -6.17 32.70 4.05
N THR A 277 -6.70 33.39 5.07
CA THR A 277 -5.90 33.84 6.24
C THR A 277 -5.89 32.85 7.39
N TRP A 278 -6.82 31.88 7.44
CA TRP A 278 -6.87 30.87 8.49
C TRP A 278 -5.83 29.73 8.31
N GLU A 279 -4.56 30.04 8.58
CA GLU A 279 -3.43 29.10 8.44
C GLU A 279 -3.65 27.77 9.18
N ALA A 280 -4.25 27.80 10.38
CA ALA A 280 -4.52 26.59 11.16
C ALA A 280 -5.47 25.62 10.45
N PHE A 281 -6.46 26.14 9.70
CA PHE A 281 -7.34 25.34 8.86
C PHE A 281 -6.56 24.73 7.69
N GLN A 282 -5.69 25.51 7.02
CA GLN A 282 -4.85 25.02 5.91
C GLN A 282 -3.91 23.89 6.37
N VAL A 283 -3.28 24.03 7.54
CA VAL A 283 -2.46 22.99 8.17
C VAL A 283 -3.28 21.73 8.47
N TRP A 284 -4.53 21.88 8.91
CA TRP A 284 -5.42 20.74 9.12
C TRP A 284 -5.78 20.04 7.81
N MET A 285 -6.23 20.79 6.80
CA MET A 285 -6.66 20.30 5.48
C MET A 285 -5.57 19.52 4.74
N ARG A 286 -4.29 19.83 4.96
CA ARG A 286 -3.17 19.03 4.45
C ARG A 286 -3.06 17.69 5.20
N THR A 287 -3.81 16.69 4.77
CA THR A 287 -3.92 15.36 5.41
C THR A 287 -2.56 14.68 5.67
N ALA A 288 -2.42 14.06 6.85
CA ALA A 288 -1.26 13.24 7.19
C ALA A 288 -1.36 11.82 6.57
N GLY A 289 -0.21 11.24 6.21
CA GLY A 289 -0.13 9.89 5.61
C GLY A 289 -0.17 8.72 6.60
N LEU A 290 -0.07 8.99 7.92
CA LEU A 290 -0.06 8.00 9.00
C LEU A 290 -1.08 8.39 10.09
N PRO A 291 -1.61 7.42 10.87
CA PRO A 291 -2.61 7.70 11.91
C PRO A 291 -2.04 8.36 13.17
N THR A 292 -0.70 8.41 13.30
CA THR A 292 0.01 9.22 14.29
C THR A 292 0.78 10.30 13.56
N PHE A 293 0.46 11.56 13.85
CA PHE A 293 1.02 12.71 13.15
C PHE A 293 1.07 13.96 14.03
N SER A 294 1.92 14.91 13.64
CA SER A 294 2.03 16.22 14.26
C SER A 294 1.67 17.33 13.26
N LYS A 295 0.96 18.35 13.73
CA LYS A 295 0.53 19.52 12.97
C LYS A 295 1.04 20.78 13.66
N LEU A 296 1.55 21.73 12.87
CA LEU A 296 2.08 22.98 13.42
C LEU A 296 0.92 23.84 13.94
N ALA A 297 1.04 24.35 15.16
CA ALA A 297 0.13 25.38 15.68
C ALA A 297 0.85 26.73 15.78
N TYR A 298 2.08 26.78 16.31
CA TYR A 298 2.86 28.02 16.38
C TYR A 298 4.34 27.82 16.05
N ARG A 299 5.01 28.94 15.75
CA ARG A 299 6.44 29.02 15.46
C ARG A 299 7.02 30.30 16.04
N ASN A 300 8.22 30.24 16.60
CA ASN A 300 9.02 31.39 17.01
C ASN A 300 10.40 31.31 16.34
N ASP A 301 10.70 32.29 15.49
CA ASP A 301 11.97 32.39 14.75
C ASP A 301 12.94 33.43 15.33
N GLY A 302 12.50 34.27 16.26
CA GLY A 302 13.27 35.43 16.74
C GLY A 302 13.90 35.26 18.12
N GLU A 303 13.26 34.52 19.02
CA GLU A 303 13.63 34.51 20.44
C GLU A 303 14.07 33.13 20.93
N VAL A 304 14.95 33.13 21.94
CA VAL A 304 15.43 31.94 22.64
C VAL A 304 14.49 31.63 23.81
N LEU A 305 13.92 30.43 23.84
CA LEU A 305 13.19 29.92 25.00
C LEU A 305 14.20 29.55 26.08
N LYS A 306 14.31 30.40 27.10
CA LYS A 306 15.27 30.27 28.21
C LYS A 306 14.95 29.04 29.08
N SER A 307 15.94 28.53 29.78
CA SER A 307 15.74 27.55 30.86
C SER A 307 14.89 28.18 31.97
N GLY A 308 13.89 27.44 32.47
CA GLY A 308 12.90 27.95 33.42
C GLY A 308 11.61 27.13 33.44
N THR A 309 10.69 27.49 34.33
CA THR A 309 9.36 26.85 34.40
C THR A 309 8.33 27.72 33.69
N TYR A 310 7.58 27.10 32.78
CA TYR A 310 6.57 27.73 31.94
C TYR A 310 5.19 27.15 32.22
N GLN A 311 4.18 27.99 32.09
CA GLN A 311 2.78 27.64 32.17
C GLN A 311 2.14 27.76 30.78
N LEU A 312 1.25 26.81 30.46
CA LEU A 312 0.43 26.75 29.27
C LEU A 312 -1.01 26.42 29.66
N GLU A 313 -1.96 27.26 29.26
CA GLU A 313 -3.38 26.94 29.34
C GLU A 313 -3.86 26.38 28.01
N ILE A 314 -4.63 25.29 28.07
CA ILE A 314 -5.24 24.63 26.92
C ILE A 314 -6.75 24.60 27.11
N LEU A 315 -7.51 25.20 26.19
CA LEU A 315 -8.95 25.01 26.09
C LEU A 315 -9.20 23.64 25.45
N ASP A 316 -9.58 22.68 26.28
CA ASP A 316 -9.81 21.28 25.95
C ASP A 316 -11.20 21.13 25.31
N ARG A 317 -11.23 20.99 23.98
CA ARG A 317 -12.46 20.92 23.17
C ARG A 317 -12.50 19.72 22.21
N PHE A 318 -11.34 19.18 21.82
CA PHE A 318 -11.22 18.08 20.86
C PHE A 318 -11.20 16.71 21.56
N PRO A 319 -12.24 15.87 21.43
CA PRO A 319 -12.36 14.63 22.21
C PRO A 319 -11.55 13.48 21.58
N ALA A 320 -10.25 13.44 21.84
CA ALA A 320 -9.34 12.40 21.34
C ALA A 320 -9.60 11.01 21.94
N ASP A 321 -10.15 10.98 23.16
CA ASP A 321 -10.57 9.81 23.90
C ASP A 321 -11.67 9.00 23.19
N LYS A 322 -12.63 9.68 22.54
CA LYS A 322 -13.81 9.04 21.94
C LYS A 322 -13.50 8.05 20.81
N TYR A 323 -12.39 8.22 20.11
CA TYR A 323 -11.92 7.29 19.08
C TYR A 323 -10.72 6.43 19.54
N GLY A 324 -10.42 6.43 20.85
CA GLY A 324 -9.31 5.68 21.41
C GLY A 324 -7.94 6.18 20.96
N GLY A 325 -7.81 7.49 20.71
CA GLY A 325 -6.54 8.14 20.40
C GLY A 325 -6.00 8.94 21.58
N THR A 326 -4.86 9.59 21.35
CA THR A 326 -4.27 10.55 22.29
C THR A 326 -3.92 11.86 21.60
N LYS A 327 -3.90 12.93 22.38
CA LYS A 327 -3.46 14.27 21.99
C LYS A 327 -2.35 14.77 22.91
N SER A 328 -1.29 15.30 22.32
CA SER A 328 -0.11 15.80 23.04
C SER A 328 0.31 17.15 22.48
N VAL A 329 0.77 18.07 23.34
CA VAL A 329 1.56 19.23 22.88
C VAL A 329 3.00 18.78 22.66
N LEU A 330 3.67 19.35 21.65
CA LEU A 330 5.03 18.98 21.24
C LEU A 330 5.81 20.25 20.90
N ILE A 331 6.75 20.62 21.75
CA ILE A 331 7.69 21.74 21.56
C ILE A 331 9.02 21.15 21.09
N THR A 332 9.50 21.55 19.92
CA THR A 332 10.72 20.97 19.34
C THR A 332 11.47 21.92 18.43
N THR A 333 12.78 21.71 18.31
CA THR A 333 13.63 22.34 17.29
C THR A 333 13.67 21.49 16.02
N ARG A 334 14.29 22.02 14.95
CA ARG A 334 14.59 21.25 13.75
C ARG A 334 16.06 21.36 13.38
N THR A 335 16.61 20.28 12.83
CA THR A 335 17.88 20.32 12.08
C THR A 335 17.61 20.24 10.57
N VAL A 336 18.66 20.19 9.76
CA VAL A 336 18.58 19.99 8.31
C VAL A 336 17.86 18.68 7.90
N VAL A 337 17.75 17.71 8.81
CA VAL A 337 17.04 16.42 8.60
C VAL A 337 15.57 16.50 9.07
N GLY A 338 15.15 17.62 9.67
CA GLY A 338 13.84 17.80 10.29
C GLY A 338 13.87 17.61 11.81
N GLY A 339 12.83 16.98 12.37
CA GLY A 339 12.73 16.67 13.80
C GLY A 339 13.57 15.47 14.21
N LYS A 340 13.40 15.01 15.46
CA LYS A 340 14.13 13.87 16.02
C LYS A 340 13.73 12.56 15.33
N ASN A 341 14.57 12.03 14.45
CA ASN A 341 14.38 10.71 13.85
C ASN A 341 15.72 10.01 13.58
N PRO A 342 16.16 9.08 14.44
CA PRO A 342 17.43 8.38 14.25
C PRO A 342 17.39 7.33 13.14
N PHE A 343 16.20 6.93 12.66
CA PHE A 343 16.04 5.79 11.72
C PHE A 343 16.93 5.90 10.48
N LEU A 344 16.93 7.06 9.82
CA LEU A 344 17.70 7.27 8.59
C LEU A 344 19.21 7.15 8.86
N GLY A 345 19.69 7.68 9.98
CA GLY A 345 21.07 7.56 10.41
C GLY A 345 21.46 6.11 10.73
N ILE A 346 20.62 5.38 11.47
CA ILE A 346 20.82 3.94 11.75
C ILE A 346 20.89 3.15 10.44
N ALA A 347 19.95 3.36 9.51
CA ALA A 347 19.89 2.64 8.25
C ALA A 347 21.16 2.83 7.41
N TYR A 348 21.67 4.05 7.29
CA TYR A 348 22.92 4.34 6.57
C TYR A 348 24.14 3.70 7.24
N VAL A 349 24.24 3.72 8.57
CA VAL A 349 25.33 3.04 9.31
C VAL A 349 25.26 1.52 9.13
N VAL A 350 24.07 0.92 9.20
CA VAL A 350 23.86 -0.52 9.03
C VAL A 350 24.21 -0.96 7.59
N VAL A 351 23.71 -0.26 6.57
CA VAL A 351 24.04 -0.56 5.17
C VAL A 351 25.54 -0.37 4.91
N GLY A 352 26.14 0.73 5.39
CA GLY A 352 27.57 0.96 5.25
C GLY A 352 28.43 -0.12 5.92
N GLY A 353 28.05 -0.54 7.13
CA GLY A 353 28.70 -1.64 7.86
C GLY A 353 28.57 -2.99 7.15
N LEU A 354 27.38 -3.33 6.64
CA LEU A 354 27.16 -4.54 5.85
C LEU A 354 28.00 -4.53 4.56
N CYS A 355 28.10 -3.38 3.87
CA CYS A 355 28.94 -3.27 2.68
C CYS A 355 30.43 -3.50 2.98
N ILE A 356 30.97 -2.96 4.08
CA ILE A 356 32.35 -3.19 4.51
C ILE A 356 32.58 -4.66 4.90
N LEU A 357 31.63 -5.26 5.63
CA LEU A 357 31.68 -6.66 6.05
C LEU A 357 31.70 -7.61 4.85
N LEU A 358 30.75 -7.46 3.92
CA LEU A 358 30.66 -8.26 2.70
C LEU A 358 31.88 -8.05 1.79
N GLY A 359 32.31 -6.79 1.61
CA GLY A 359 33.54 -6.48 0.86
C GLY A 359 34.77 -7.16 1.45
N THR A 360 34.89 -7.21 2.78
CA THR A 360 35.98 -7.90 3.49
C THR A 360 35.89 -9.42 3.29
N ILE A 361 34.71 -10.02 3.47
CA ILE A 361 34.49 -11.46 3.27
C ILE A 361 34.81 -11.88 1.82
N PHE A 362 34.34 -11.13 0.82
CA PHE A 362 34.62 -11.41 -0.58
C PHE A 362 36.09 -11.18 -0.94
N THR A 363 36.75 -10.18 -0.36
CA THR A 363 38.20 -9.97 -0.54
C THR A 363 39.00 -11.14 0.03
N LEU A 364 38.71 -11.56 1.27
CA LEU A 364 39.35 -12.73 1.89
C LEU A 364 39.11 -14.01 1.08
N THR A 365 37.88 -14.23 0.61
CA THR A 365 37.54 -15.39 -0.23
C THR A 365 38.31 -15.38 -1.54
N HIS A 366 38.46 -14.21 -2.18
CA HIS A 366 39.22 -14.06 -3.42
C HIS A 366 40.72 -14.30 -3.23
N LEU A 367 41.29 -13.90 -2.07
CA LEU A 367 42.69 -14.13 -1.73
C LEU A 367 42.99 -15.59 -1.35
N ILE A 368 42.08 -16.25 -0.62
CA ILE A 368 42.25 -17.64 -0.15
C ILE A 368 41.95 -18.65 -1.26
N LYS A 369 40.98 -18.37 -2.14
CA LYS A 369 40.58 -19.24 -3.27
C LYS A 369 40.48 -18.43 -4.58
N PRO A 370 41.62 -17.99 -5.16
CA PRO A 370 41.62 -17.22 -6.40
C PRO A 370 41.23 -18.10 -7.60
N ARG A 371 39.99 -17.92 -8.10
CA ARG A 371 39.54 -18.49 -9.38
C ARG A 371 39.95 -17.60 -10.55
N LYS A 372 40.49 -18.19 -11.62
CA LYS A 372 40.80 -17.46 -12.86
C LYS A 372 39.50 -17.02 -13.55
N LEU A 373 39.48 -15.80 -14.08
CA LEU A 373 38.34 -15.30 -14.85
C LEU A 373 38.28 -16.02 -16.20
N GLY A 374 37.12 -16.55 -16.59
CA GLY A 374 36.97 -17.33 -17.82
C GLY A 374 37.67 -18.69 -17.78
N ASP A 375 37.88 -19.29 -16.59
CA ASP A 375 38.52 -20.60 -16.48
C ASP A 375 37.64 -21.71 -17.08
N HIS A 376 38.11 -22.30 -18.19
CA HIS A 376 37.40 -23.34 -18.93
C HIS A 376 37.23 -24.63 -18.12
N THR A 377 38.03 -24.87 -17.06
CA THR A 377 37.87 -26.04 -16.19
C THR A 377 36.60 -26.01 -15.34
N TYR A 378 35.84 -24.92 -15.36
CA TYR A 378 34.54 -24.81 -14.68
C TYR A 378 33.36 -24.78 -15.67
N LEU A 379 33.61 -24.99 -16.96
CA LEU A 379 32.55 -25.27 -17.93
C LEU A 379 32.04 -26.68 -17.63
N SER A 380 30.73 -26.86 -17.51
CA SER A 380 30.12 -28.10 -17.01
C SER A 380 30.58 -29.33 -17.79
N TRP A 381 30.64 -29.23 -19.11
CA TRP A 381 31.06 -30.27 -20.05
C TRP A 381 32.57 -30.60 -20.03
N ASN A 382 33.39 -29.91 -19.25
CA ASN A 382 34.82 -30.21 -19.08
C ASN A 382 35.13 -31.02 -17.81
N ASN A 383 34.13 -31.26 -16.94
CA ASN A 383 34.28 -31.97 -15.66
C ASN A 383 33.51 -33.30 -15.61
N ASP A 384 33.14 -33.87 -16.76
CA ASP A 384 32.47 -35.17 -16.84
C ASP A 384 33.43 -36.33 -16.49
N GLN A 385 33.61 -36.57 -15.19
CA GLN A 385 34.00 -37.86 -14.64
C GLN A 385 32.92 -38.37 -13.67
N PRO A 386 32.67 -39.70 -13.62
CA PRO A 386 31.54 -40.26 -12.90
C PRO A 386 31.67 -40.07 -11.39
N SER A 387 30.64 -39.49 -10.78
CA SER A 387 30.63 -39.08 -9.37
C SER A 387 30.38 -40.25 -8.42
N THR A 388 31.45 -40.81 -7.86
CA THR A 388 31.40 -41.58 -6.61
C THR A 388 31.55 -40.67 -5.38
N ALA A 389 30.85 -41.04 -4.31
CA ALA A 389 30.87 -40.48 -2.95
C ALA A 389 30.19 -39.12 -2.72
N THR A 390 29.62 -38.79 -1.56
CA THR A 390 29.07 -39.52 -0.39
C THR A 390 28.55 -38.40 0.53
N THR A 391 27.37 -38.58 1.11
CA THR A 391 26.72 -37.61 1.99
C THR A 391 27.55 -37.30 3.25
N THR A 392 27.82 -36.02 3.53
CA THR A 392 28.11 -35.54 4.90
C THR A 392 27.40 -34.21 5.14
N GLY A 393 26.45 -34.19 6.07
CA GLY A 393 25.69 -32.99 6.41
C GLY A 393 26.39 -32.11 7.44
N ARG A 394 26.11 -30.81 7.41
CA ARG A 394 26.38 -29.91 8.54
C ARG A 394 25.32 -28.81 8.60
N ALA A 395 24.34 -28.98 9.48
CA ALA A 395 23.29 -27.99 9.73
C ALA A 395 23.87 -26.66 10.24
N ARG A 396 23.13 -25.57 9.99
CA ARG A 396 23.35 -24.25 10.61
C ARG A 396 22.24 -23.99 11.64
N PRO A 397 22.53 -23.35 12.78
CA PRO A 397 21.56 -23.20 13.85
C PRO A 397 20.49 -22.15 13.51
N GLY A 398 19.25 -22.63 13.34
CA GLY A 398 18.03 -21.81 13.25
C GLY A 398 16.74 -22.60 13.52
N ASP A 399 16.87 -23.86 13.94
CA ASP A 399 15.82 -24.90 13.81
C ASP A 399 15.08 -25.21 15.13
N GLU A 400 15.38 -24.46 16.21
CA GLU A 400 14.79 -24.69 17.54
C GLU A 400 13.39 -24.07 17.74
N THR A 401 12.77 -23.52 16.68
CA THR A 401 11.40 -22.98 16.73
C THR A 401 10.34 -23.86 16.05
N LEU A 402 10.76 -24.91 15.32
CA LEU A 402 9.85 -25.88 14.69
C LEU A 402 9.67 -27.16 15.51
N GLN A 403 10.71 -27.62 16.23
CA GLN A 403 10.60 -28.84 17.03
C GLN A 403 9.65 -28.68 18.24
N GLY A 404 9.58 -27.48 18.83
CA GLY A 404 8.63 -27.15 19.91
C GLY A 404 7.15 -27.10 19.48
N LEU A 405 6.84 -27.16 18.18
CA LEU A 405 5.46 -27.20 17.68
C LEU A 405 4.85 -28.62 17.63
N HIS A 406 5.66 -29.68 17.83
CA HIS A 406 5.17 -31.07 17.79
C HIS A 406 4.89 -31.72 19.16
N GLU A 407 5.41 -31.20 20.28
CA GLU A 407 5.43 -31.93 21.57
C GLU A 407 4.44 -31.45 22.66
N GLY A 408 3.59 -30.45 22.35
CA GLY A 408 2.30 -30.28 23.05
C GLY A 408 2.32 -30.04 24.57
N LYS A 409 3.26 -29.25 25.14
CA LYS A 409 3.26 -28.89 26.58
C LYS A 409 3.39 -27.39 26.90
N ILE A 410 2.21 -26.79 27.14
CA ILE A 410 1.82 -25.90 28.26
C ILE A 410 2.55 -24.54 28.47
N ASP A 411 1.74 -23.48 28.28
CA ASP A 411 1.63 -22.17 28.96
C ASP A 411 2.85 -21.23 29.12
N GLY A 412 2.99 -20.33 28.14
CA GLY A 412 3.80 -19.10 28.27
C GLY A 412 3.56 -18.01 27.20
N GLY A 413 2.55 -18.16 26.33
CA GLY A 413 2.43 -17.38 25.09
C GLY A 413 1.76 -16.00 25.19
N SER A 414 2.30 -15.03 24.45
CA SER A 414 1.77 -13.67 24.27
C SER A 414 0.39 -13.65 23.58
N PRO A 415 -0.33 -12.51 23.57
CA PRO A 415 -1.64 -12.41 22.89
C PRO A 415 -1.62 -12.83 21.42
N ALA A 416 -0.53 -12.59 20.69
CA ALA A 416 -0.35 -13.01 19.30
C ALA A 416 -0.30 -14.54 19.15
N ALA A 417 0.32 -15.25 20.10
CA ALA A 417 0.33 -16.72 20.11
C ALA A 417 -1.08 -17.29 20.40
N ARG A 418 -1.90 -16.59 21.20
CA ARG A 418 -3.30 -16.96 21.45
C ARG A 418 -4.21 -16.70 20.26
N ALA A 419 -3.98 -15.60 19.53
CA ALA A 419 -4.66 -15.34 18.25
C ALA A 419 -4.34 -16.44 17.22
N LYS A 420 -3.06 -16.80 17.08
CA LYS A 420 -2.63 -17.91 16.22
C LYS A 420 -3.20 -19.26 16.68
N ARG A 421 -3.44 -19.46 17.97
CA ARG A 421 -4.13 -20.66 18.49
C ARG A 421 -5.60 -20.72 18.05
N ASN A 422 -6.32 -19.60 18.03
CA ASN A 422 -7.72 -19.61 17.56
C ASN A 422 -7.81 -19.85 16.05
N ASP A 423 -6.86 -19.33 15.28
CA ASP A 423 -6.67 -19.60 13.85
C ASP A 423 -6.31 -21.10 13.59
N LEU A 424 -5.46 -21.68 14.44
CA LEU A 424 -5.15 -23.13 14.43
C LEU A 424 -6.32 -24.01 14.89
N LEU A 425 -7.19 -23.54 15.80
CA LEU A 425 -8.39 -24.27 16.21
C LEU A 425 -9.46 -24.29 15.11
N ALA A 426 -9.44 -23.34 14.17
CA ALA A 426 -10.27 -23.40 12.96
C ALA A 426 -9.82 -24.49 11.97
N ARG A 427 -8.56 -24.97 12.03
CA ARG A 427 -8.04 -26.08 11.20
C ARG A 427 -8.67 -27.46 11.49
N ALA A 428 -9.62 -27.53 12.42
CA ALA A 428 -10.34 -28.76 12.78
C ALA A 428 -11.78 -28.82 12.21
N LYS A 429 -12.15 -27.93 11.28
CA LYS A 429 -13.33 -28.11 10.41
C LYS A 429 -12.97 -28.90 9.13
N ASP A 430 -13.97 -29.53 8.54
CA ASP A 430 -13.81 -30.64 7.59
C ASP A 430 -13.32 -30.25 6.17
N ASN A 431 -12.00 -30.20 5.99
CA ASN A 431 -11.32 -30.05 4.69
C ASN A 431 -11.35 -31.32 3.80
N SER A 432 -12.12 -32.34 4.15
CA SER A 432 -12.34 -33.54 3.33
C SER A 432 -13.71 -33.60 2.67
N SER A 433 -14.66 -32.79 3.17
CA SER A 433 -16.03 -32.68 2.61
C SER A 433 -16.05 -32.25 1.15
N ALA A 434 -17.02 -32.76 0.38
CA ALA A 434 -17.20 -32.37 -1.02
C ALA A 434 -17.79 -30.96 -1.13
N ILE A 435 -17.17 -30.10 -1.95
CA ILE A 435 -17.61 -28.73 -2.16
C ILE A 435 -18.57 -28.69 -3.35
N THR A 436 -19.73 -28.07 -3.16
CA THR A 436 -20.63 -27.69 -4.25
C THR A 436 -20.65 -26.17 -4.34
N VAL A 437 -20.28 -25.63 -5.51
CA VAL A 437 -20.26 -24.19 -5.78
C VAL A 437 -21.42 -23.85 -6.71
N ASP A 438 -22.34 -23.02 -6.22
CA ASP A 438 -23.32 -22.38 -7.08
C ASP A 438 -22.62 -21.39 -8.01
N ALA A 439 -22.87 -21.52 -9.32
CA ALA A 439 -22.28 -20.69 -10.36
C ALA A 439 -23.37 -19.94 -11.14
N VAL A 440 -23.05 -18.73 -11.58
CA VAL A 440 -23.89 -17.92 -12.48
C VAL A 440 -23.01 -17.43 -13.63
N PHE A 441 -23.45 -17.66 -14.86
CA PHE A 441 -22.73 -17.24 -16.06
C PHE A 441 -23.40 -16.01 -16.67
N HIS A 442 -22.61 -14.99 -16.94
CA HIS A 442 -23.03 -13.75 -17.58
C HIS A 442 -22.38 -13.68 -18.95
N ILE A 443 -23.13 -13.95 -20.00
CA ILE A 443 -22.68 -13.70 -21.37
C ILE A 443 -22.87 -12.20 -21.65
N VAL A 444 -21.78 -11.54 -22.03
CA VAL A 444 -21.71 -10.09 -22.24
C VAL A 444 -21.08 -9.83 -23.60
N ALA A 445 -21.93 -9.76 -24.62
CA ALA A 445 -21.52 -9.63 -26.01
C ALA A 445 -21.55 -8.18 -26.51
N HIS A 446 -20.57 -7.83 -27.34
CA HIS A 446 -20.64 -6.66 -28.20
C HIS A 446 -21.77 -6.87 -29.22
N PRO A 447 -22.56 -5.85 -29.59
CA PRO A 447 -23.68 -6.00 -30.53
C PRO A 447 -23.33 -6.78 -31.80
N ASP A 448 -22.19 -6.47 -32.40
CA ASP A 448 -21.73 -7.08 -33.67
C ASP A 448 -21.17 -8.51 -33.52
N LYS A 449 -20.94 -8.98 -32.29
CA LYS A 449 -20.39 -10.31 -31.95
C LYS A 449 -21.38 -11.19 -31.18
N LYS A 450 -22.65 -10.77 -31.11
CA LYS A 450 -23.69 -11.51 -30.37
C LYS A 450 -23.93 -12.90 -30.97
N GLU A 451 -23.80 -13.03 -32.30
CA GLU A 451 -24.02 -14.29 -33.01
C GLU A 451 -22.84 -15.27 -32.88
N ASP A 452 -21.67 -14.81 -32.41
CA ASP A 452 -20.48 -15.63 -32.19
C ASP A 452 -20.64 -16.58 -30.98
N ILE A 453 -21.57 -16.29 -30.05
CA ILE A 453 -21.78 -17.07 -28.83
C ILE A 453 -23.11 -17.82 -28.89
N THR A 454 -23.05 -19.16 -28.99
CA THR A 454 -24.22 -20.04 -29.10
C THR A 454 -24.79 -20.41 -27.72
N ASN A 455 -26.06 -20.84 -27.69
CA ASN A 455 -26.74 -21.23 -26.45
C ASN A 455 -26.16 -22.49 -25.79
N ASP A 456 -25.35 -23.28 -26.50
CA ASP A 456 -24.81 -24.55 -26.02
C ASP A 456 -23.46 -24.35 -25.28
N MET A 457 -22.69 -23.31 -25.65
CA MET A 457 -21.38 -23.00 -25.06
C MET A 457 -21.41 -22.85 -23.52
N PRO A 458 -22.41 -22.22 -22.88
CA PRO A 458 -22.50 -22.15 -21.42
C PRO A 458 -22.64 -23.52 -20.75
N GLN A 459 -23.38 -24.45 -21.34
CA GLN A 459 -23.52 -25.80 -20.77
C GLN A 459 -22.23 -26.60 -20.95
N ALA A 460 -21.64 -26.57 -22.14
CA ALA A 460 -20.36 -27.22 -22.39
C ALA A 460 -19.24 -26.66 -21.49
N GLN A 461 -19.25 -25.36 -21.19
CA GLN A 461 -18.32 -24.73 -20.24
C GLN A 461 -18.55 -25.19 -18.78
N LEU A 462 -19.79 -25.42 -18.36
CA LEU A 462 -20.09 -26.03 -17.06
C LEU A 462 -19.57 -27.47 -17.00
N ASP A 463 -19.74 -28.23 -18.08
CA ASP A 463 -19.25 -29.60 -18.19
C ASP A 463 -17.71 -29.65 -18.17
N ALA A 464 -17.03 -28.68 -18.80
CA ALA A 464 -15.58 -28.54 -18.74
C ALA A 464 -15.06 -28.25 -17.31
N LEU A 465 -15.74 -27.37 -16.57
CA LEU A 465 -15.45 -27.11 -15.15
C LEU A 465 -15.65 -28.36 -14.29
N ASN A 466 -16.84 -28.99 -14.37
CA ASN A 466 -17.12 -30.20 -13.60
C ASN A 466 -16.16 -31.35 -13.94
N ASN A 467 -15.78 -31.51 -15.21
CA ASN A 467 -14.80 -32.52 -15.61
C ASN A 467 -13.38 -32.27 -15.08
N ALA A 468 -12.97 -31.00 -14.92
CA ALA A 468 -11.66 -30.66 -14.36
C ALA A 468 -11.64 -30.76 -12.82
N TYR A 469 -12.77 -30.55 -12.14
CA TYR A 469 -12.82 -30.41 -10.68
C TYR A 469 -13.36 -31.63 -9.91
N LYS A 470 -14.07 -32.55 -10.57
CA LYS A 470 -14.70 -33.74 -9.95
C LYS A 470 -13.73 -34.57 -9.10
N ASP A 471 -12.52 -34.82 -9.61
CA ASP A 471 -11.52 -35.70 -8.98
C ASP A 471 -10.90 -35.05 -7.73
N TYR A 472 -11.09 -33.74 -7.57
CA TYR A 472 -10.67 -32.94 -6.42
C TYR A 472 -11.80 -32.77 -5.38
N GLY A 473 -12.95 -33.39 -5.59
CA GLY A 473 -14.11 -33.30 -4.69
C GLY A 473 -14.80 -31.93 -4.74
N ILE A 474 -14.73 -31.25 -5.89
CA ILE A 474 -15.38 -29.95 -6.13
C ILE A 474 -16.33 -30.10 -7.32
N SER A 475 -17.53 -29.55 -7.21
CA SER A 475 -18.55 -29.57 -8.28
C SER A 475 -19.23 -28.21 -8.40
N PHE A 476 -19.74 -27.90 -9.60
CA PHE A 476 -20.38 -26.64 -9.94
C PHE A 476 -21.83 -26.86 -10.36
N ASN A 477 -22.73 -26.11 -9.72
CA ASN A 477 -24.15 -26.10 -9.98
C ASN A 477 -24.52 -24.79 -10.68
N LEU A 478 -24.95 -24.84 -11.94
CA LEU A 478 -25.29 -23.64 -12.71
C LEU A 478 -26.70 -23.17 -12.35
N LEU A 479 -26.79 -22.07 -11.61
CA LEU A 479 -28.07 -21.48 -11.19
C LEU A 479 -28.75 -20.69 -12.31
N ASN A 480 -27.99 -19.99 -13.14
CA ASN A 480 -28.53 -19.07 -14.14
C ASN A 480 -27.50 -18.74 -15.23
N VAL A 481 -27.99 -18.46 -16.46
CA VAL A 481 -27.21 -17.88 -17.56
C VAL A 481 -27.91 -16.59 -18.02
N THR A 482 -27.28 -15.43 -17.81
CA THR A 482 -27.82 -14.15 -18.28
C THR A 482 -27.16 -13.72 -19.59
N TRP A 483 -27.94 -13.19 -20.52
CA TRP A 483 -27.47 -12.72 -21.82
C TRP A 483 -27.61 -11.21 -21.93
N ASN A 484 -26.48 -10.51 -22.06
CA ASN A 484 -26.39 -9.07 -22.06
C ASN A 484 -25.70 -8.60 -23.34
N THR A 485 -26.28 -7.61 -24.02
CA THR A 485 -25.69 -6.99 -25.22
C THR A 485 -25.31 -5.55 -24.90
N ASN A 486 -24.04 -5.32 -24.59
CA ASN A 486 -23.51 -4.01 -24.21
C ASN A 486 -22.04 -3.91 -24.64
N ALA A 487 -21.76 -3.04 -25.61
CA ALA A 487 -20.42 -2.86 -26.20
C ALA A 487 -19.34 -2.53 -25.16
N LYS A 488 -19.65 -1.70 -24.16
CA LYS A 488 -18.69 -1.28 -23.13
C LYS A 488 -18.40 -2.41 -22.14
N TRP A 489 -19.44 -3.07 -21.66
CA TRP A 489 -19.29 -4.20 -20.73
C TRP A 489 -18.64 -5.40 -21.42
N ALA A 490 -18.84 -5.60 -22.73
CA ALA A 490 -18.16 -6.64 -23.51
C ALA A 490 -16.63 -6.44 -23.60
N VAL A 491 -16.15 -5.21 -23.39
CA VAL A 491 -14.72 -4.86 -23.27
C VAL A 491 -14.26 -4.85 -21.81
N GLY A 492 -15.09 -4.31 -20.91
CA GLY A 492 -14.87 -4.28 -19.46
C GLY A 492 -13.59 -3.56 -19.04
N GLU A 493 -13.38 -2.33 -19.50
CA GLU A 493 -12.30 -1.47 -19.00
C GLU A 493 -12.76 -0.65 -17.78
N LYS A 494 -11.92 -0.60 -16.75
CA LYS A 494 -12.02 0.33 -15.61
C LYS A 494 -13.43 0.37 -14.97
N ASP A 495 -14.14 1.48 -15.15
CA ASP A 495 -15.44 1.72 -14.52
C ASP A 495 -16.55 0.88 -15.17
N ASP A 496 -16.44 0.51 -16.44
CA ASP A 496 -17.43 -0.32 -17.15
C ASP A 496 -17.45 -1.77 -16.59
N ASP A 497 -16.30 -2.33 -16.18
CA ASP A 497 -16.22 -3.61 -15.45
C ASP A 497 -16.92 -3.51 -14.09
N THR A 498 -16.68 -2.40 -13.38
CA THR A 498 -17.26 -2.13 -12.07
C THR A 498 -18.79 -1.97 -12.16
N GLU A 499 -19.29 -1.27 -13.17
CA GLU A 499 -20.72 -1.10 -13.42
C GLU A 499 -21.39 -2.43 -13.80
N MET A 500 -20.79 -3.17 -14.75
CA MET A 500 -21.24 -4.50 -15.15
C MET A 500 -21.40 -5.43 -13.94
N LYS A 501 -20.34 -5.58 -13.13
CA LYS A 501 -20.37 -6.49 -11.98
C LYS A 501 -21.34 -6.04 -10.89
N LYS A 502 -21.45 -4.74 -10.61
CA LYS A 502 -22.47 -4.22 -9.67
C LYS A 502 -23.90 -4.50 -10.13
N THR A 503 -24.15 -4.51 -11.43
CA THR A 503 -25.47 -4.66 -12.03
C THR A 503 -25.87 -6.13 -12.19
N LEU A 504 -24.92 -6.98 -12.61
CA LEU A 504 -25.22 -8.36 -13.02
C LEU A 504 -25.02 -9.40 -11.92
N ARG A 505 -24.12 -9.16 -10.94
CA ARG A 505 -23.73 -10.17 -9.94
C ARG A 505 -24.95 -10.74 -9.20
N GLN A 506 -25.01 -12.05 -9.11
CA GLN A 506 -26.04 -12.81 -8.41
C GLN A 506 -25.48 -13.66 -7.28
N GLY A 507 -26.34 -13.99 -6.32
CA GLY A 507 -26.02 -14.81 -5.16
C GLY A 507 -25.17 -14.11 -4.09
N THR A 508 -24.44 -14.89 -3.32
CA THR A 508 -23.64 -14.42 -2.17
C THR A 508 -22.14 -14.42 -2.48
N TYR A 509 -21.27 -14.24 -1.48
CA TYR A 509 -19.82 -14.42 -1.66
C TYR A 509 -19.40 -15.88 -1.96
N ARG A 510 -20.29 -16.84 -1.71
CA ARG A 510 -20.13 -18.26 -2.08
C ARG A 510 -20.41 -18.54 -3.56
N THR A 511 -21.14 -17.66 -4.23
CA THR A 511 -21.62 -17.87 -5.60
C THR A 511 -20.55 -17.39 -6.59
N LEU A 512 -20.04 -18.31 -7.41
CA LEU A 512 -19.07 -18.01 -8.46
C LEU A 512 -19.79 -17.31 -9.61
N ASN A 513 -19.40 -16.07 -9.90
CA ASN A 513 -19.95 -15.30 -11.02
C ASN A 513 -18.89 -15.24 -12.13
N LEU A 514 -19.17 -15.87 -13.28
CA LEU A 514 -18.32 -15.86 -14.47
C LEU A 514 -18.89 -14.88 -15.51
N TYR A 515 -18.09 -13.94 -15.97
CA TYR A 515 -18.47 -12.91 -16.95
C TYR A 515 -17.74 -13.20 -18.27
N PHE A 516 -18.43 -13.84 -19.21
CA PHE A 516 -17.90 -14.18 -20.53
C PHE A 516 -18.11 -13.01 -21.49
N GLN A 517 -17.00 -12.38 -21.88
CA GLN A 517 -16.94 -11.12 -22.61
C GLN A 517 -16.33 -11.31 -23.99
N THR A 518 -17.00 -10.85 -25.06
CA THR A 518 -16.53 -11.08 -26.45
C THR A 518 -15.28 -10.28 -26.84
N ASP A 519 -14.96 -9.22 -26.08
CA ASP A 519 -13.93 -8.22 -26.41
C ASP A 519 -13.04 -7.88 -25.20
N LEU A 520 -12.85 -8.85 -24.29
CA LEU A 520 -12.15 -8.67 -23.02
C LEU A 520 -10.83 -7.90 -23.18
N SER A 521 -10.77 -6.74 -22.53
CA SER A 521 -9.62 -5.83 -22.56
C SER A 521 -8.39 -6.36 -21.81
N GLY A 522 -7.21 -5.87 -22.21
CA GLY A 522 -5.94 -6.13 -21.54
C GLY A 522 -5.05 -7.18 -22.20
N GLY A 523 -5.50 -7.86 -23.26
CA GLY A 523 -4.71 -8.88 -23.97
C GLY A 523 -4.56 -10.19 -23.19
N VAL A 524 -5.49 -10.45 -22.25
CA VAL A 524 -5.55 -11.67 -21.43
C VAL A 524 -6.74 -12.54 -21.84
N LEU A 525 -6.66 -13.84 -21.54
CA LEU A 525 -7.77 -14.77 -21.77
C LEU A 525 -8.80 -14.73 -20.63
N GLY A 526 -8.35 -14.42 -19.41
CA GLY A 526 -9.20 -14.23 -18.24
C GLY A 526 -8.59 -13.32 -17.17
N ARG A 527 -9.33 -13.14 -16.07
CA ARG A 527 -8.88 -12.60 -14.79
C ARG A 527 -9.90 -12.91 -13.68
N CYS A 528 -9.47 -13.50 -12.56
CA CYS A 528 -10.29 -13.69 -11.35
C CYS A 528 -9.78 -12.95 -10.11
N SER A 529 -10.70 -12.73 -9.18
CA SER A 529 -10.39 -12.35 -7.80
C SER A 529 -9.96 -13.55 -6.95
N LEU A 530 -8.81 -13.45 -6.26
CA LEU A 530 -8.46 -14.35 -5.16
C LEU A 530 -9.48 -14.25 -3.99
N PRO A 531 -9.67 -15.32 -3.18
CA PRO A 531 -10.39 -15.26 -1.91
C PRO A 531 -9.83 -14.17 -1.00
N SER A 532 -10.70 -13.50 -0.26
CA SER A 532 -10.32 -12.46 0.70
C SER A 532 -11.26 -12.45 1.91
N ASN A 533 -10.84 -11.81 3.00
CA ASN A 533 -11.67 -11.68 4.19
C ASN A 533 -12.78 -10.63 3.94
N VAL A 534 -13.96 -11.10 3.55
CA VAL A 534 -15.17 -10.29 3.41
C VAL A 534 -16.04 -10.50 4.64
N ALA A 535 -15.95 -9.57 5.60
CA ALA A 535 -16.63 -9.54 6.92
C ALA A 535 -17.68 -10.66 7.16
N ASN A 536 -17.24 -11.72 7.85
CA ASN A 536 -17.91 -13.03 7.96
C ASN A 536 -19.45 -12.97 8.01
N GLY A 537 -20.09 -13.54 6.98
CA GLY A 537 -21.51 -13.88 6.98
C GLY A 537 -22.51 -12.70 7.01
N LYS A 538 -22.07 -11.45 6.87
CA LYS A 538 -22.95 -10.25 6.94
C LYS A 538 -22.73 -9.23 5.83
N SER A 539 -21.93 -9.56 4.82
CA SER A 539 -21.58 -8.62 3.76
C SER A 539 -22.75 -8.35 2.81
N VAL A 540 -23.04 -7.07 2.59
CA VAL A 540 -23.92 -6.59 1.51
C VAL A 540 -23.18 -6.80 0.17
N PRO A 541 -23.86 -7.10 -0.96
CA PRO A 541 -23.19 -7.26 -2.27
C PRO A 541 -22.27 -6.10 -2.67
N THR A 542 -22.51 -4.89 -2.16
CA THR A 542 -21.65 -3.71 -2.34
C THR A 542 -20.23 -3.85 -1.77
N VAL A 543 -19.94 -4.87 -0.96
CA VAL A 543 -18.60 -5.16 -0.41
C VAL A 543 -17.81 -6.13 -1.30
N TYR A 544 -18.49 -7.00 -2.07
CA TYR A 544 -17.86 -8.05 -2.88
C TYR A 544 -18.34 -8.09 -4.35
N TYR A 545 -18.96 -7.02 -4.86
CA TYR A 545 -19.39 -6.96 -6.27
C TYR A 545 -18.25 -7.25 -7.25
N SER A 546 -17.00 -6.87 -6.92
CA SER A 546 -15.82 -7.10 -7.77
C SER A 546 -15.33 -8.55 -7.80
N ASP A 547 -15.77 -9.41 -6.86
CA ASP A 547 -15.45 -10.84 -6.86
C ASP A 547 -16.05 -11.55 -8.07
N GLY A 548 -15.42 -12.64 -8.47
CA GLY A 548 -15.74 -13.41 -9.66
C GLY A 548 -14.69 -13.21 -10.75
N CYS A 549 -15.04 -13.62 -11.96
CA CYS A 549 -14.08 -13.92 -13.00
C CYS A 549 -14.51 -13.35 -14.34
N ASN A 550 -13.66 -12.56 -14.98
CA ASN A 550 -13.86 -12.10 -16.35
C ASN A 550 -13.13 -13.07 -17.28
N LEU A 551 -13.77 -13.50 -18.36
CA LEU A 551 -13.28 -14.52 -19.27
C LEU A 551 -13.56 -14.08 -20.71
N ASN A 552 -12.62 -14.31 -21.63
CA ASN A 552 -12.90 -14.11 -23.05
C ASN A 552 -13.90 -15.16 -23.50
N ALA A 553 -15.06 -14.74 -24.01
CA ALA A 553 -16.17 -15.64 -24.34
C ALA A 553 -15.78 -16.72 -25.38
N ASN A 554 -14.78 -16.44 -26.23
CA ASN A 554 -14.29 -17.35 -27.25
C ASN A 554 -13.40 -18.50 -26.71
N THR A 555 -13.11 -18.51 -25.40
CA THR A 555 -12.39 -19.60 -24.71
C THR A 555 -13.32 -20.71 -24.21
N MET A 556 -14.64 -20.47 -24.20
CA MET A 556 -15.62 -21.53 -23.96
C MET A 556 -15.49 -22.62 -25.05
N PRO A 557 -15.93 -23.87 -24.75
CA PRO A 557 -16.08 -24.90 -25.78
C PRO A 557 -16.88 -24.40 -26.98
N ASP A 558 -16.48 -24.85 -28.18
CA ASP A 558 -16.98 -24.41 -29.48
C ASP A 558 -16.72 -22.92 -29.83
N GLY A 559 -15.99 -22.19 -28.99
CA GLY A 559 -15.57 -20.80 -29.24
C GLY A 559 -14.48 -20.68 -30.31
N SER A 560 -14.30 -19.46 -30.83
CA SER A 560 -13.40 -19.22 -31.98
C SER A 560 -11.90 -19.16 -31.64
N MET A 561 -11.50 -19.38 -30.39
CA MET A 561 -10.11 -19.21 -29.95
C MET A 561 -9.32 -20.53 -30.03
N ASP A 562 -8.82 -20.84 -31.22
CA ASP A 562 -8.06 -22.06 -31.49
C ASP A 562 -6.91 -22.27 -30.47
N GLY A 563 -6.82 -23.49 -29.92
CA GLY A 563 -5.87 -23.87 -28.87
C GLY A 563 -6.27 -23.49 -27.43
N TYR A 564 -7.31 -22.66 -27.23
CA TYR A 564 -7.80 -22.20 -25.92
C TYR A 564 -9.34 -22.26 -25.78
N ASN A 565 -10.00 -23.00 -26.67
CA ASN A 565 -11.46 -23.11 -26.79
C ASN A 565 -12.00 -24.48 -26.31
N ALA A 566 -11.37 -25.09 -25.29
CA ALA A 566 -11.92 -26.26 -24.59
C ALA A 566 -12.40 -25.90 -23.16
N GLY A 567 -12.56 -24.60 -22.87
CA GLY A 567 -13.05 -24.09 -21.60
C GLY A 567 -12.03 -24.13 -20.46
N LYS A 568 -10.74 -24.40 -20.73
CA LYS A 568 -9.73 -24.51 -19.66
C LYS A 568 -9.28 -23.16 -19.10
N THR A 569 -9.43 -22.06 -19.83
CA THR A 569 -9.26 -20.71 -19.26
C THR A 569 -10.17 -20.52 -18.05
N ALA A 570 -11.45 -20.92 -18.12
CA ALA A 570 -12.35 -20.83 -16.98
C ALA A 570 -11.93 -21.74 -15.81
N VAL A 571 -11.27 -22.87 -16.08
CA VAL A 571 -10.72 -23.78 -15.05
C VAL A 571 -9.54 -23.13 -14.32
N HIS A 572 -8.53 -22.65 -15.06
CA HIS A 572 -7.38 -21.91 -14.53
C HIS A 572 -7.81 -20.76 -13.61
N GLU A 573 -8.70 -19.93 -14.15
CA GLU A 573 -9.23 -18.73 -13.50
C GLU A 573 -10.06 -19.09 -12.25
N THR A 574 -10.88 -20.13 -12.30
CA THR A 574 -11.57 -20.66 -11.11
C THR A 574 -10.58 -21.16 -10.05
N GLY A 575 -9.39 -21.63 -10.43
CA GLY A 575 -8.28 -21.97 -9.53
C GLY A 575 -7.83 -20.78 -8.70
N HIS A 576 -7.69 -19.60 -9.30
CA HIS A 576 -7.50 -18.35 -8.57
C HIS A 576 -8.69 -17.99 -7.68
N TRP A 577 -9.93 -18.14 -8.15
CA TRP A 577 -11.12 -17.88 -7.31
C TRP A 577 -11.19 -18.81 -6.07
N MET A 578 -10.55 -19.99 -6.15
CA MET A 578 -10.33 -20.94 -5.05
C MET A 578 -9.03 -20.72 -4.25
N GLY A 579 -8.19 -19.74 -4.61
CA GLY A 579 -7.00 -19.36 -3.84
C GLY A 579 -5.67 -20.04 -4.23
N LEU A 580 -5.60 -20.61 -5.43
CA LEU A 580 -4.33 -21.01 -6.05
C LEU A 580 -3.61 -19.81 -6.66
N LEU A 581 -2.28 -19.90 -6.74
CA LEU A 581 -1.40 -18.97 -7.44
C LEU A 581 -0.86 -19.67 -8.70
N HIS A 582 -0.20 -18.94 -9.58
CA HIS A 582 0.48 -19.55 -10.73
C HIS A 582 1.61 -20.47 -10.27
N THR A 583 1.87 -21.54 -11.02
CA THR A 583 3.02 -22.43 -10.78
C THR A 583 4.36 -21.69 -10.80
N PHE A 584 4.46 -20.64 -11.62
CA PHE A 584 5.62 -19.75 -11.74
C PHE A 584 5.59 -18.50 -10.83
N GLU A 585 4.73 -18.48 -9.80
CA GLU A 585 4.62 -17.34 -8.88
C GLU A 585 5.96 -17.06 -8.18
N GLY A 586 6.31 -15.77 -8.08
CA GLY A 586 7.64 -15.33 -7.63
C GLY A 586 8.75 -15.39 -8.68
N TYR A 587 8.52 -15.97 -9.87
CA TYR A 587 9.43 -15.94 -11.04
C TYR A 587 10.85 -16.41 -10.74
N SER A 588 10.98 -17.46 -9.92
CA SER A 588 12.24 -17.85 -9.28
C SER A 588 12.29 -19.35 -8.99
N CYS A 589 13.47 -19.95 -9.16
CA CYS A 589 13.76 -21.31 -8.70
C CYS A 589 14.17 -21.36 -7.21
N ASP A 590 14.24 -20.20 -6.56
CA ASP A 590 14.60 -20.01 -5.16
C ASP A 590 13.45 -19.28 -4.43
N GLY A 591 12.86 -19.90 -3.41
CA GLY A 591 11.73 -19.36 -2.66
C GLY A 591 10.62 -20.39 -2.45
N PRO A 592 9.42 -19.95 -2.01
CA PRO A 592 8.28 -20.85 -1.81
C PRO A 592 7.40 -21.06 -3.06
N GLY A 593 7.67 -20.40 -4.18
CA GLY A 593 6.86 -20.51 -5.41
C GLY A 593 5.39 -20.10 -5.19
N ASP A 594 4.47 -20.97 -5.61
CA ASP A 594 3.02 -20.88 -5.36
C ASP A 594 2.61 -21.13 -3.88
N TYR A 595 3.60 -21.46 -3.03
CA TYR A 595 3.47 -21.91 -1.64
C TYR A 595 2.78 -23.28 -1.52
N ILE A 596 3.08 -24.22 -2.41
CA ILE A 596 2.54 -25.59 -2.43
C ILE A 596 3.68 -26.59 -2.68
N ASP A 597 3.98 -27.41 -1.67
CA ASP A 597 5.20 -28.24 -1.64
C ASP A 597 5.26 -29.36 -2.71
N ASP A 598 4.13 -29.71 -3.36
CA ASP A 598 4.05 -30.71 -4.43
C ASP A 598 3.92 -30.09 -5.85
N THR A 599 4.06 -28.77 -5.98
CA THR A 599 4.22 -28.08 -7.27
C THR A 599 5.71 -27.94 -7.59
N PRO A 600 6.22 -28.48 -8.72
CA PRO A 600 7.58 -28.21 -9.20
C PRO A 600 7.85 -26.71 -9.40
N PHE A 601 9.09 -26.26 -9.19
CA PHE A 601 9.41 -24.83 -9.31
C PHE A 601 9.48 -24.42 -10.78
N GLU A 602 8.80 -23.34 -11.10
CA GLU A 602 8.81 -22.76 -12.42
C GLU A 602 9.24 -21.30 -12.34
N LYS A 603 10.12 -20.88 -13.25
CA LYS A 603 10.65 -19.50 -13.25
C LYS A 603 9.94 -18.60 -14.26
N GLU A 604 9.49 -19.19 -15.37
CA GLU A 604 8.95 -18.50 -16.53
C GLU A 604 7.77 -19.35 -17.04
N SER A 605 6.60 -18.74 -17.26
CA SER A 605 5.37 -19.42 -17.69
C SER A 605 5.53 -20.17 -19.01
N THR A 606 4.72 -21.20 -19.25
CA THR A 606 4.70 -21.92 -20.52
C THR A 606 3.86 -21.21 -21.59
N ASP A 607 4.31 -21.33 -22.84
CA ASP A 607 3.54 -21.00 -24.05
C ASP A 607 3.47 -22.27 -24.92
N GLY A 608 2.30 -22.56 -25.49
CA GLY A 608 2.05 -23.78 -26.25
C GLY A 608 1.95 -25.06 -25.40
N CYS A 609 2.58 -26.15 -25.88
CA CYS A 609 2.72 -27.43 -25.17
C CYS A 609 4.06 -28.09 -25.53
N PRO A 610 5.17 -27.71 -24.88
CA PRO A 610 6.52 -28.13 -25.27
C PRO A 610 6.85 -29.57 -24.85
N THR A 611 6.79 -30.50 -25.82
CA THR A 611 7.04 -31.94 -25.59
C THR A 611 8.49 -32.37 -25.80
N ALA A 612 9.26 -31.69 -26.66
CA ALA A 612 10.66 -32.03 -26.96
C ALA A 612 11.50 -30.79 -27.38
N PRO A 613 12.54 -30.39 -26.63
CA PRO A 613 12.87 -30.87 -25.28
C PRO A 613 11.75 -30.52 -24.28
N LYS A 614 11.63 -31.31 -23.20
CA LYS A 614 10.76 -30.94 -22.08
C LYS A 614 11.21 -29.60 -21.49
N LYS A 615 10.26 -28.74 -21.15
CA LYS A 615 10.55 -27.43 -20.54
C LYS A 615 11.16 -27.62 -19.15
N GLN A 616 12.25 -26.90 -18.90
CA GLN A 616 12.99 -26.92 -17.63
C GLN A 616 13.64 -25.54 -17.44
N THR A 617 12.94 -24.64 -16.76
CA THR A 617 13.47 -23.32 -16.37
C THR A 617 14.27 -23.39 -15.06
N CYS A 618 14.05 -24.43 -14.25
CA CYS A 618 14.75 -24.68 -12.98
C CYS A 618 15.68 -25.91 -13.00
N PRO A 619 16.89 -25.80 -13.60
CA PRO A 619 17.78 -26.93 -13.90
C PRO A 619 18.42 -27.63 -12.68
N ASN A 620 18.25 -27.09 -11.48
CA ASN A 620 18.79 -27.66 -10.24
C ASN A 620 17.82 -28.64 -9.56
N GLN A 621 16.55 -28.70 -9.99
CA GLN A 621 15.60 -29.70 -9.48
C GLN A 621 15.93 -31.11 -9.99
N LYS A 622 15.53 -32.13 -9.23
CA LYS A 622 15.86 -33.54 -9.46
C LYS A 622 14.68 -34.43 -9.11
N GLY A 623 14.54 -35.56 -9.79
CA GLY A 623 13.45 -36.51 -9.55
C GLY A 623 12.25 -36.24 -10.44
N GLY A 624 11.04 -36.46 -9.92
CA GLY A 624 9.79 -36.17 -10.65
C GLY A 624 9.65 -34.68 -10.99
N ASP A 625 10.13 -33.82 -10.10
CA ASP A 625 10.00 -32.37 -10.15
C ASP A 625 11.13 -31.70 -10.96
N ALA A 626 11.84 -32.48 -11.79
CA ALA A 626 12.95 -31.97 -12.59
C ALA A 626 12.52 -31.14 -13.81
N TYR A 627 11.22 -31.09 -14.13
CA TYR A 627 10.67 -30.38 -15.27
C TYR A 627 9.56 -29.43 -14.82
N ASP A 628 9.38 -28.36 -15.58
CA ASP A 628 8.34 -27.37 -15.31
C ASP A 628 6.95 -28.02 -15.40
N PRO A 629 5.98 -27.62 -14.56
CA PRO A 629 4.68 -28.28 -14.42
C PRO A 629 3.70 -27.89 -15.54
N ILE A 630 4.11 -28.02 -16.81
CA ILE A 630 3.38 -27.53 -18.00
C ILE A 630 1.97 -28.10 -18.18
N HIS A 631 1.67 -29.21 -17.50
CA HIS A 631 0.38 -29.90 -17.52
C HIS A 631 -0.55 -29.45 -16.38
N ASN A 632 -0.08 -28.57 -15.49
CA ASN A 632 -0.86 -28.04 -14.37
C ASN A 632 -1.81 -26.94 -14.85
N TYR A 633 -3.07 -26.97 -14.41
CA TYR A 633 -4.06 -25.94 -14.77
C TYR A 633 -3.67 -24.51 -14.35
N MET A 634 -2.71 -24.31 -13.45
CA MET A 634 -2.22 -22.99 -13.01
C MET A 634 -1.01 -22.44 -13.77
N ASP A 635 -0.54 -23.13 -14.82
CA ASP A 635 0.41 -22.57 -15.81
C ASP A 635 -0.37 -21.91 -16.99
N TYR A 636 0.31 -21.40 -18.02
CA TYR A 636 -0.25 -20.73 -19.20
C TYR A 636 -0.23 -21.57 -20.50
N SER A 637 -0.03 -22.88 -20.39
CA SER A 637 -0.09 -23.81 -21.51
C SER A 637 -1.42 -23.77 -22.29
N THR A 638 -1.38 -24.25 -23.53
CA THR A 638 -2.59 -24.49 -24.36
C THR A 638 -3.53 -25.54 -23.75
N ASP A 639 -4.83 -25.45 -24.06
CA ASP A 639 -5.87 -26.30 -23.47
C ASP A 639 -5.60 -27.82 -23.63
N ALA A 640 -4.98 -28.21 -24.75
CA ALA A 640 -4.60 -29.59 -25.05
C ALA A 640 -3.42 -30.13 -24.21
N CYS A 641 -2.72 -29.26 -23.47
CA CYS A 641 -1.60 -29.64 -22.61
C CYS A 641 -2.05 -29.91 -21.16
N TYR A 642 -3.15 -29.31 -20.70
CA TYR A 642 -3.54 -29.41 -19.30
C TYR A 642 -4.10 -30.77 -18.91
N GLU A 643 -3.63 -31.31 -17.79
CA GLU A 643 -4.06 -32.59 -17.23
C GLU A 643 -4.78 -32.40 -15.88
N GLY A 644 -4.25 -31.60 -14.95
CA GLY A 644 -4.75 -31.57 -13.58
C GLY A 644 -4.21 -30.48 -12.65
N PHE A 645 -4.73 -30.47 -11.42
CA PHE A 645 -4.10 -29.86 -10.24
C PHE A 645 -3.31 -30.91 -9.44
N SER A 646 -2.39 -30.47 -8.58
CA SER A 646 -1.69 -31.32 -7.61
C SER A 646 -2.57 -31.70 -6.41
N GLN A 647 -2.08 -32.60 -5.55
CA GLN A 647 -2.82 -33.05 -4.37
C GLN A 647 -2.85 -31.96 -3.29
N LEU A 648 -1.76 -31.22 -3.07
CA LEU A 648 -1.77 -30.11 -2.12
C LEU A 648 -2.46 -28.86 -2.70
N GLN A 649 -2.54 -28.69 -4.02
CA GLN A 649 -3.44 -27.73 -4.65
C GLN A 649 -4.91 -28.01 -4.31
N ARG A 650 -5.37 -29.28 -4.35
CA ARG A 650 -6.70 -29.67 -3.83
C ARG A 650 -6.88 -29.21 -2.39
N GLU A 651 -5.97 -29.58 -1.50
CA GLU A 651 -6.09 -29.29 -0.06
C GLU A 651 -6.12 -27.77 0.21
N ARG A 652 -5.33 -26.99 -0.54
CA ARG A 652 -5.36 -25.53 -0.50
C ARG A 652 -6.70 -24.96 -0.96
N MET A 653 -7.27 -25.43 -2.07
CA MET A 653 -8.57 -24.97 -2.54
C MET A 653 -9.68 -25.23 -1.51
N HIS A 654 -9.70 -26.43 -0.91
CA HIS A 654 -10.64 -26.77 0.16
C HIS A 654 -10.48 -25.86 1.38
N TYR A 655 -9.24 -25.64 1.84
CA TYR A 655 -8.94 -24.75 2.96
C TYR A 655 -9.37 -23.29 2.69
N MET A 656 -9.02 -22.74 1.53
CA MET A 656 -9.31 -21.36 1.17
C MET A 656 -10.81 -21.12 0.96
N TYR A 657 -11.54 -22.08 0.36
CA TYR A 657 -12.99 -22.04 0.26
C TYR A 657 -13.64 -22.03 1.65
N ASN A 658 -13.23 -22.96 2.52
CA ASN A 658 -13.78 -23.07 3.89
C ASN A 658 -13.45 -21.87 4.78
N LEU A 659 -12.29 -21.23 4.58
CA LEU A 659 -11.85 -20.07 5.37
C LEU A 659 -12.54 -18.76 4.96
N TYR A 660 -12.73 -18.54 3.66
CA TYR A 660 -13.18 -17.24 3.13
C TYR A 660 -14.59 -17.24 2.55
N ARG A 661 -15.06 -18.37 2.01
CA ARG A 661 -16.34 -18.44 1.28
C ARG A 661 -17.42 -19.16 2.09
N ASP A 662 -17.13 -20.32 2.69
CA ASP A 662 -18.06 -21.00 3.61
C ASP A 662 -18.10 -20.25 4.96
N GLY A 663 -18.98 -19.25 5.04
CA GLY A 663 -19.04 -18.26 6.14
C GLY A 663 -19.43 -18.83 7.49
N SER A 664 -18.49 -19.51 8.15
CA SER A 664 -18.68 -20.34 9.35
C SER A 664 -17.95 -19.87 10.61
#